data_AF-A0A1I3V1X0-F1
#
_entry.id   AF-A0A1I3V1X0-F1
#
_cell.length_a   1.000
_cell.length_b   1.000
_cell.length_c   1.000
_cell.angle_alpha   90.00
_cell.angle_beta   90.00
_cell.angle_gamma   90.00
#
_symmetry.space_group_name_H-M   'P 1'
#
loop_
_entity.id
_entity.type
_entity.pdbx_description
1 polymer ?
#
loop_
_entity_poly.entity_id
_entity_poly.type
_entity_poly.pdbx_seq_one_letter_code
_entity_poly.pdbx_strand_id
1 'polypeptide(L)'
;MKKSMIPPVIMTVMLTILLIVITTNLKTVSNNIDDVVYNLAPDTDLAAQIMEKVSAKRLQVKNYIKTSDNSNVEKFKAIAEELHQLITTAQADIKAPDRLKLISEIEQLNSLYDDAFHNDVVTNMSIRNGIVSDNLNKNGKSAEKKLDGILNSAHNSYDIEATFYAGETLKSFLLSRLYVFKYLDTNSIDDDNQAQKELEATQQWLEKLLLNTTDSQSLQSAHEAAKQIDEYKNGFIELVTAITKRNNAINNVLDKNGPIISSKTQALKDSVFKSMIEQGEQAKTNIVKTERFSYLVYIIAAIAGIFISFKLAKGIVNPIEKMKGVMDKVADGNLTMRIKIDNKDELGQFADNFNQFVAQLEQLIKEIALATEHLSTAAEETSSVTKDSTQNILKQQNETSLVATAINEMTATVREVATNTEQASLAASNGDREVRSGQLVIKQMVESIERLVNEIEDSSNVIQTLKTGSVNIETVLDVIKSIAEQTNLLALNAAIEAARAGEQGRGFAVVADEVRSLAQKTQESTLEIEQLIDTLQSHADDAVSSMDSNKVSVSALAEKTSLATESLNSITSVVSSITEMNAQIATAAEEQSYVVEEVNNNVHNIQIISENNATASQQISQANNEIADLSAKLKIQVMRFQVS
;
A
#
# COMPACT_ATOMS: atom_id res chain seq x y z
N MET A 1 42.44 39.01 -84.62
CA MET A 1 41.43 39.19 -83.56
C MET A 1 40.08 38.77 -84.12
N LYS A 2 39.47 37.69 -83.61
CA LYS A 2 38.09 37.33 -83.98
C LYS A 2 37.20 38.56 -83.76
N LYS A 3 36.21 38.81 -84.63
CA LYS A 3 35.12 39.77 -84.36
C LYS A 3 34.37 39.48 -83.05
N SER A 4 34.59 38.29 -82.44
CA SER A 4 34.15 37.91 -81.09
C SER A 4 35.05 38.43 -79.95
N MET A 5 36.17 39.11 -80.22
CA MET A 5 37.15 39.52 -79.18
C MET A 5 37.18 41.03 -78.86
N ILE A 6 36.43 41.87 -79.59
CA ILE A 6 36.28 43.30 -79.23
C ILE A 6 35.20 43.50 -78.15
N PRO A 7 34.03 42.81 -78.18
CA PRO A 7 33.07 42.83 -77.07
C PRO A 7 33.64 42.35 -75.73
N PRO A 8 34.42 41.25 -75.62
CA PRO A 8 34.90 40.77 -74.33
C PRO A 8 35.98 41.65 -73.72
N VAL A 9 36.72 42.48 -74.47
CA VAL A 9 37.70 43.43 -73.90
C VAL A 9 36.99 44.62 -73.24
N ILE A 10 35.95 45.16 -73.90
CA ILE A 10 35.12 46.23 -73.32
C ILE A 10 34.25 45.68 -72.18
N MET A 11 33.74 44.45 -72.34
CA MET A 11 33.02 43.74 -71.28
C MET A 11 33.95 43.39 -70.11
N THR A 12 35.23 43.04 -70.31
CA THR A 12 36.15 42.80 -69.18
C THR A 12 36.47 44.07 -68.42
N VAL A 13 36.61 45.22 -69.07
CA VAL A 13 36.79 46.52 -68.38
C VAL A 13 35.51 46.95 -67.65
N MET A 14 34.34 46.71 -68.23
CA MET A 14 33.06 47.00 -67.56
C MET A 14 32.80 46.03 -66.40
N LEU A 15 33.16 44.75 -66.58
CA LEU A 15 33.09 43.72 -65.56
C LEU A 15 34.09 43.96 -64.44
N THR A 16 35.30 44.48 -64.69
CA THR A 16 36.24 44.82 -63.60
C THR A 16 35.75 46.00 -62.77
N ILE A 17 35.12 47.01 -63.39
CA ILE A 17 34.48 48.11 -62.66
C ILE A 17 33.27 47.61 -61.86
N LEU A 18 32.42 46.76 -62.46
CA LEU A 18 31.34 46.08 -61.73
C LEU A 18 31.89 45.20 -60.60
N LEU A 19 33.00 44.51 -60.81
CA LEU A 19 33.65 43.65 -59.81
C LEU A 19 34.16 44.48 -58.64
N ILE A 20 34.70 45.68 -58.88
CA ILE A 20 35.11 46.62 -57.82
C ILE A 20 33.87 47.08 -57.04
N VAL A 21 32.79 47.50 -57.70
CA VAL A 21 31.56 47.93 -57.02
C VAL A 21 30.92 46.78 -56.23
N ILE A 22 30.86 45.57 -56.81
CA ILE A 22 30.34 44.36 -56.17
C ILE A 22 31.21 43.97 -54.98
N THR A 23 32.54 43.99 -55.09
CA THR A 23 33.43 43.64 -53.97
C THR A 23 33.36 44.65 -52.85
N THR A 24 33.19 45.95 -53.15
CA THR A 24 33.00 46.97 -52.12
C THR A 24 31.63 46.79 -51.42
N ASN A 25 30.57 46.52 -52.19
CA ASN A 25 29.22 46.24 -51.67
C ASN A 25 29.20 44.97 -50.81
N LEU A 26 29.81 43.88 -51.30
CA LEU A 26 29.93 42.62 -50.56
C LEU A 26 30.74 42.81 -49.28
N LYS A 27 31.76 43.67 -49.28
CA LYS A 27 32.55 43.96 -48.07
C LYS A 27 31.74 44.76 -47.05
N THR A 28 30.92 45.73 -47.46
CA THR A 28 30.01 46.45 -46.57
C THR A 28 28.90 45.56 -46.02
N VAL A 29 28.36 44.65 -46.84
CA VAL A 29 27.39 43.64 -46.40
C VAL A 29 28.04 42.62 -45.45
N SER A 30 29.25 42.15 -45.75
CA SER A 30 30.04 41.25 -44.90
C SER A 30 30.24 41.86 -43.52
N ASN A 31 30.75 43.09 -43.42
CA ASN A 31 31.00 43.72 -42.12
C ASN A 31 29.73 43.86 -41.27
N ASN A 32 28.57 44.16 -41.87
CA ASN A 32 27.29 44.25 -41.14
C ASN A 32 26.74 42.87 -40.75
N ILE A 33 26.98 41.84 -41.57
CA ILE A 33 26.66 40.44 -41.23
C ILE A 33 27.58 39.95 -40.11
N ASP A 34 28.86 40.33 -40.15
CA ASP A 34 29.86 39.92 -39.17
C ASP A 34 29.51 40.43 -37.76
N ASP A 35 29.04 41.68 -37.63
CA ASP A 35 28.58 42.21 -36.34
C ASP A 35 27.33 41.49 -35.80
N VAL A 36 26.39 41.11 -36.66
CA VAL A 36 25.18 40.37 -36.22
C VAL A 36 25.49 38.91 -35.90
N VAL A 37 26.31 38.25 -36.73
CA VAL A 37 26.61 36.81 -36.64
C VAL A 37 27.67 36.50 -35.58
N TYR A 38 28.74 37.30 -35.49
CA TYR A 38 29.86 37.01 -34.60
C TYR A 38 29.82 37.76 -33.26
N ASN A 39 29.07 38.86 -33.15
CA ASN A 39 28.95 39.60 -31.89
C ASN A 39 27.58 39.39 -31.21
N LEU A 40 26.45 39.55 -31.93
CA LEU A 40 25.12 39.54 -31.29
C LEU A 40 24.45 38.16 -31.19
N ALA A 41 24.71 37.24 -32.11
CA ALA A 41 24.14 35.88 -32.06
C ALA A 41 24.69 35.05 -30.87
N PRO A 42 26.00 35.03 -30.58
CA PRO A 42 26.53 34.35 -29.39
C PRO A 42 26.00 34.96 -28.08
N ASP A 43 25.89 36.29 -28.00
CA ASP A 43 25.26 36.99 -26.86
C ASP A 43 23.81 36.55 -26.63
N THR A 44 23.07 36.29 -27.72
CA THR A 44 21.66 35.87 -27.66
C THR A 44 21.54 34.45 -27.16
N ASP A 45 22.39 33.56 -27.65
CA ASP A 45 22.47 32.17 -27.21
C ASP A 45 22.85 32.09 -25.73
N LEU A 46 23.87 32.85 -25.33
CA LEU A 46 24.33 32.92 -23.94
C LEU A 46 23.25 33.44 -23.00
N ALA A 47 22.52 34.49 -23.39
CA ALA A 47 21.38 34.99 -22.61
C ALA A 47 20.24 33.96 -22.50
N ALA A 48 19.99 33.17 -23.56
CA ALA A 48 18.99 32.11 -23.55
C ALA A 48 19.40 30.94 -22.64
N GLN A 49 20.67 30.50 -22.70
CA GLN A 49 21.20 29.46 -21.83
C GLN A 49 21.16 29.88 -20.35
N ILE A 50 21.52 31.12 -20.02
CA ILE A 50 21.40 31.65 -18.65
C ILE A 50 19.93 31.58 -18.17
N MET A 51 18.97 32.02 -19.01
CA MET A 51 17.55 31.97 -18.68
C MET A 51 17.04 30.54 -18.47
N GLU A 52 17.47 29.60 -19.32
CA GLU A 52 17.16 28.18 -19.21
C GLU A 52 17.68 27.61 -17.88
N LYS A 53 18.96 27.81 -17.55
CA LYS A 53 19.57 27.31 -16.31
C LYS A 53 18.95 27.92 -15.07
N VAL A 54 18.62 29.21 -15.08
CA VAL A 54 17.85 29.85 -13.99
C VAL A 54 16.49 29.15 -13.80
N SER A 55 15.78 28.86 -14.89
CA SER A 55 14.46 28.21 -14.83
C SER A 55 14.57 26.76 -14.33
N ALA A 56 15.54 26.00 -14.86
CA ALA A 56 15.82 24.64 -14.45
C ALA A 56 16.22 24.56 -12.97
N LYS A 57 17.04 25.49 -12.50
CA LYS A 57 17.45 25.59 -11.09
C LYS A 57 16.25 25.82 -10.16
N ARG A 58 15.39 26.79 -10.51
CA ARG A 58 14.15 27.08 -9.77
C ARG A 58 13.20 25.89 -9.73
N LEU A 59 13.14 25.10 -10.81
CA LEU A 59 12.36 23.86 -10.84
C LEU A 59 12.87 22.84 -9.83
N GLN A 60 14.20 22.64 -9.74
CA GLN A 60 14.77 21.71 -8.74
C GLN A 60 14.49 22.14 -7.31
N VAL A 61 14.55 23.45 -7.02
CA VAL A 61 14.15 23.99 -5.70
C VAL A 61 12.69 23.67 -5.40
N LYS A 62 11.78 23.91 -6.34
CA LYS A 62 10.34 23.61 -6.17
C LYS A 62 10.10 22.12 -5.96
N ASN A 63 10.81 21.27 -6.70
CA ASN A 63 10.72 19.81 -6.56
C ASN A 63 11.22 19.36 -5.18
N TYR A 64 12.36 19.89 -4.72
CA TYR A 64 12.89 19.58 -3.38
C TYR A 64 11.91 20.00 -2.28
N ILE A 65 11.35 21.22 -2.35
CA ILE A 65 10.39 21.71 -1.35
C ILE A 65 9.16 20.80 -1.27
N LYS A 66 8.74 20.21 -2.39
CA LYS A 66 7.57 19.31 -2.46
C LYS A 66 7.88 17.88 -2.02
N THR A 67 9.06 17.35 -2.35
CA THR A 67 9.37 15.91 -2.24
C THR A 67 10.38 15.59 -1.13
N SER A 68 11.14 16.57 -0.67
CA SER A 68 12.31 16.40 0.21
C SER A 68 13.37 15.44 -0.34
N ASP A 69 13.38 15.15 -1.65
CA ASP A 69 14.34 14.23 -2.27
C ASP A 69 15.68 14.94 -2.55
N ASN A 70 16.74 14.44 -1.90
CA ASN A 70 18.11 14.93 -2.03
C ASN A 70 18.67 14.84 -3.46
N SER A 71 18.10 14.01 -4.35
CA SER A 71 18.49 13.99 -5.77
C SER A 71 18.28 15.36 -6.45
N ASN A 72 17.31 16.14 -5.98
CA ASN A 72 17.06 17.50 -6.48
C ASN A 72 18.12 18.49 -6.00
N VAL A 73 18.74 18.26 -4.84
CA VAL A 73 19.85 19.09 -4.33
C VAL A 73 21.10 18.90 -5.18
N GLU A 74 21.41 17.66 -5.54
CA GLU A 74 22.54 17.35 -6.42
C GLU A 74 22.35 17.93 -7.83
N LYS A 75 21.14 17.77 -8.40
CA LYS A 75 20.79 18.40 -9.68
C LYS A 75 20.86 19.92 -9.62
N PHE A 76 20.37 20.52 -8.53
CA PHE A 76 20.47 21.95 -8.29
C PHE A 76 21.93 22.41 -8.30
N LYS A 77 22.81 21.69 -7.59
CA LYS A 77 24.23 22.04 -7.50
C LYS A 77 24.92 22.00 -8.86
N ALA A 78 24.70 20.95 -9.65
CA ALA A 78 25.23 20.85 -11.01
C ALA A 78 24.76 22.01 -11.89
N ILE A 79 23.47 22.35 -11.86
CA ILE A 79 22.92 23.48 -12.62
C ILE A 79 23.48 24.82 -12.13
N ALA A 80 23.69 24.98 -10.82
CA ALA A 80 24.26 26.20 -10.25
C ALA A 80 25.71 26.42 -10.70
N GLU A 81 26.52 25.35 -10.76
CA GLU A 81 27.89 25.39 -11.29
C GLU A 81 27.91 25.78 -12.78
N GLU A 82 27.07 25.15 -13.60
CA GLU A 82 26.94 25.50 -15.03
C GLU A 82 26.47 26.96 -15.23
N LEU A 83 25.48 27.40 -14.45
CA LEU A 83 24.98 28.77 -14.51
C LEU A 83 26.06 29.79 -14.12
N HIS A 84 26.87 29.48 -13.09
CA HIS A 84 27.98 30.34 -12.71
C HIS A 84 29.00 30.48 -13.85
N GLN A 85 29.36 29.37 -14.50
CA GLN A 85 30.25 29.41 -15.67
C GLN A 85 29.67 30.27 -16.81
N LEU A 86 28.39 30.10 -17.14
CA LEU A 86 27.73 30.90 -18.18
C LEU A 86 27.71 32.40 -17.84
N ILE A 87 27.46 32.74 -16.57
CA ILE A 87 27.51 34.13 -16.09
C ILE A 87 28.93 34.70 -16.24
N THR A 88 29.95 33.94 -15.84
CA THR A 88 31.36 34.36 -15.99
C THR A 88 31.72 34.57 -17.47
N THR A 89 31.32 33.66 -18.35
CA THR A 89 31.49 33.83 -19.80
C THR A 89 30.77 35.08 -20.29
N ALA A 90 29.54 35.33 -19.85
CA ALA A 90 28.78 36.52 -20.24
C ALA A 90 29.44 37.82 -19.78
N GLN A 91 30.05 37.84 -18.59
CA GLN A 91 30.82 38.99 -18.11
C GLN A 91 32.10 39.22 -18.93
N ALA A 92 32.72 38.15 -19.44
CA ALA A 92 33.93 38.24 -20.25
C ALA A 92 33.61 38.70 -21.69
N ASP A 93 32.57 38.15 -22.31
CA ASP A 93 32.30 38.31 -23.75
C ASP A 93 31.43 39.54 -24.04
N ILE A 94 30.40 39.82 -23.22
CA ILE A 94 29.48 40.94 -23.46
C ILE A 94 30.12 42.26 -23.06
N LYS A 95 30.26 43.19 -24.02
CA LYS A 95 30.92 44.51 -23.78
C LYS A 95 29.95 45.65 -23.48
N ALA A 96 28.65 45.48 -23.73
CA ALA A 96 27.66 46.53 -23.54
C ALA A 96 27.46 46.87 -22.04
N PRO A 97 27.67 48.13 -21.60
CA PRO A 97 27.64 48.49 -20.17
C PRO A 97 26.33 48.17 -19.45
N ASP A 98 25.18 48.41 -20.11
CA ASP A 98 23.86 48.13 -19.52
C ASP A 98 23.60 46.62 -19.33
N ARG A 99 24.15 45.78 -20.22
CA ARG A 99 24.05 44.32 -20.13
C ARG A 99 24.97 43.77 -19.06
N LEU A 100 26.19 44.28 -18.94
CA LEU A 100 27.10 43.93 -17.86
C LEU A 100 26.48 44.23 -16.49
N LYS A 101 25.80 45.37 -16.34
CA LYS A 101 25.03 45.69 -15.13
C LYS A 101 23.95 44.64 -14.83
N LEU A 102 23.17 44.25 -15.84
CA LEU A 102 22.15 43.20 -15.68
C LEU A 102 22.78 41.86 -15.25
N ILE A 103 23.90 41.48 -15.85
CA ILE A 103 24.59 40.22 -15.52
C ILE A 103 25.11 40.24 -14.08
N SER A 104 25.72 41.34 -13.62
CA SER A 104 26.15 41.47 -12.22
C SER A 104 24.98 41.41 -11.23
N GLU A 105 23.84 42.05 -11.55
CA GLU A 105 22.64 41.97 -10.72
C GLU A 105 22.04 40.54 -10.70
N ILE A 106 22.09 39.83 -11.83
CA ILE A 106 21.70 38.42 -11.93
C ILE A 106 22.60 37.58 -11.02
N GLU A 107 23.92 37.74 -11.12
CA GLU A 107 24.90 36.99 -10.31
C GLU A 107 24.68 37.19 -8.81
N GLN A 108 24.53 38.45 -8.36
CA GLN A 108 24.32 38.77 -6.95
C GLN A 108 23.03 38.13 -6.42
N LEU A 109 21.92 38.26 -7.15
CA LEU A 109 20.65 37.66 -6.76
C LEU A 109 20.71 36.12 -6.81
N ASN A 110 21.48 35.57 -7.76
CA ASN A 110 21.67 34.14 -7.92
C ASN A 110 22.44 33.55 -6.73
N SER A 111 23.49 34.23 -6.26
CA SER A 111 24.23 33.84 -5.05
C SER A 111 23.32 33.82 -3.82
N LEU A 112 22.53 34.87 -3.61
CA LEU A 112 21.56 34.92 -2.50
C LEU A 112 20.51 33.81 -2.59
N TYR A 113 20.09 33.47 -3.81
CA TYR A 113 19.16 32.37 -4.07
C TYR A 113 19.78 31.01 -3.72
N ASP A 114 21.06 30.82 -4.08
CA ASP A 114 21.80 29.59 -3.82
C ASP A 114 22.03 29.37 -2.33
N ASP A 115 22.47 30.41 -1.63
CA ASP A 115 22.67 30.39 -0.18
C ASP A 115 21.36 30.09 0.56
N ALA A 116 20.26 30.76 0.19
CA ALA A 116 18.97 30.53 0.83
C ALA A 116 18.45 29.11 0.60
N PHE A 117 18.66 28.52 -0.58
CA PHE A 117 18.26 27.14 -0.82
C PHE A 117 19.12 26.15 -0.03
N HIS A 118 20.45 26.25 -0.12
CA HIS A 118 21.34 25.29 0.50
C HIS A 118 21.41 25.45 2.02
N ASN A 119 21.70 26.66 2.49
CA ASN A 119 22.00 26.92 3.90
C ASN A 119 20.74 27.01 4.75
N ASP A 120 19.63 27.53 4.19
CA ASP A 120 18.41 27.69 4.96
C ASP A 120 17.37 26.60 4.64
N VAL A 121 17.04 26.35 3.37
CA VAL A 121 15.97 25.38 3.06
C VAL A 121 16.40 23.94 3.31
N VAL A 122 17.51 23.49 2.70
CA VAL A 122 17.99 22.10 2.82
C VAL A 122 18.40 21.79 4.26
N THR A 123 19.20 22.65 4.89
CA THR A 123 19.64 22.47 6.28
C THR A 123 18.46 22.37 7.25
N ASN A 124 17.51 23.31 7.20
CA ASN A 124 16.38 23.28 8.14
C ASN A 124 15.39 22.15 7.84
N MET A 125 15.28 21.66 6.59
CA MET A 125 14.57 20.43 6.27
C MET A 125 15.23 19.20 6.92
N SER A 126 16.56 19.12 6.85
CA SER A 126 17.33 18.04 7.49
C SER A 126 17.16 18.05 9.01
N ILE A 127 17.30 19.23 9.64
CA ILE A 127 17.05 19.43 11.08
C ILE A 127 15.63 19.01 11.45
N ARG A 128 14.62 19.48 10.69
CA ARG A 128 13.21 19.10 10.90
C ARG A 128 13.04 17.58 10.87
N ASN A 129 13.60 16.91 9.87
CA ASN A 129 13.47 15.46 9.73
C ASN A 129 14.15 14.69 10.88
N GLY A 130 15.34 15.14 11.29
CA GLY A 130 16.04 14.60 12.46
C GLY A 130 15.22 14.75 13.74
N ILE A 131 14.67 15.93 14.01
CA ILE A 131 13.84 16.18 15.19
C ILE A 131 12.58 15.28 15.20
N VAL A 132 11.90 15.14 14.06
CA VAL A 132 10.71 14.28 13.96
C VAL A 132 11.06 12.82 14.25
N SER A 133 12.13 12.30 13.64
CA SER A 133 12.58 10.92 13.82
C SER A 133 13.09 10.64 15.24
N ASP A 134 14.06 11.44 15.68
CA ASP A 134 14.94 11.08 16.79
C ASP A 134 14.45 11.63 18.13
N ASN A 135 13.60 12.66 18.10
CA ASN A 135 13.00 13.27 19.28
C ASN A 135 11.48 13.00 19.33
N LEU A 136 10.69 13.60 18.44
CA LEU A 136 9.22 13.62 18.60
C LEU A 136 8.60 12.22 18.56
N ASN A 137 8.98 11.39 17.60
CA ASN A 137 8.44 10.02 17.50
C ASN A 137 8.85 9.15 18.69
N LYS A 138 10.13 9.24 19.08
CA LYS A 138 10.70 8.46 20.18
C LYS A 138 10.10 8.85 21.52
N ASN A 139 10.19 10.13 21.87
CA ASN A 139 9.75 10.66 23.15
C ASN A 139 8.22 10.66 23.26
N GLY A 140 7.52 10.95 22.16
CA GLY A 140 6.06 10.88 22.09
C GLY A 140 5.52 9.49 22.41
N LYS A 141 6.06 8.45 21.77
CA LYS A 141 5.65 7.05 22.03
C LYS A 141 6.08 6.56 23.41
N SER A 142 7.27 6.96 23.86
CA SER A 142 7.81 6.60 25.18
C SER A 142 6.94 7.17 26.31
N ALA A 143 6.62 8.47 26.25
CA ALA A 143 5.74 9.14 27.21
C ALA A 143 4.34 8.53 27.23
N GLU A 144 3.75 8.28 26.06
CA GLU A 144 2.43 7.62 25.94
C GLU A 144 2.42 6.26 26.64
N LYS A 145 3.40 5.39 26.36
CA LYS A 145 3.50 4.06 26.98
C LYS A 145 3.66 4.13 28.50
N LYS A 146 4.39 5.13 29.01
CA LYS A 146 4.58 5.31 30.45
C LYS A 146 3.28 5.77 31.12
N LEU A 147 2.58 6.73 30.52
CA LEU A 147 1.27 7.20 31.01
C LEU A 147 0.21 6.10 30.98
N ASP A 148 0.17 5.30 29.92
CA ASP A 148 -0.74 4.14 29.82
C ASP A 148 -0.43 3.07 30.88
N GLY A 149 0.86 2.80 31.13
CA GLY A 149 1.28 1.90 32.21
C GLY A 149 0.83 2.37 33.60
N ILE A 150 0.92 3.68 33.86
CA ILE A 150 0.43 4.28 35.11
C ILE A 150 -1.10 4.13 35.21
N LEU A 151 -1.82 4.41 34.12
CA LEU A 151 -3.28 4.31 34.08
C LEU A 151 -3.76 2.89 34.38
N ASN A 152 -3.12 1.88 33.78
CA ASN A 152 -3.40 0.46 34.05
C ASN A 152 -3.06 0.06 35.49
N SER A 153 -1.93 0.52 36.02
CA SER A 153 -1.51 0.25 37.41
C SER A 153 -2.50 0.86 38.40
N ALA A 154 -2.86 2.13 38.21
CA ALA A 154 -3.80 2.87 39.04
C ALA A 154 -5.21 2.28 39.00
N HIS A 155 -5.66 1.79 37.84
CA HIS A 155 -6.92 1.07 37.73
C HIS A 155 -6.92 -0.22 38.55
N ASN A 156 -5.86 -1.02 38.45
CA ASN A 156 -5.73 -2.29 39.18
C ASN A 156 -5.61 -2.10 40.70
N SER A 157 -5.02 -0.99 41.15
CA SER A 157 -4.90 -0.64 42.56
C SER A 157 -6.12 0.12 43.12
N TYR A 158 -7.12 0.42 42.29
CA TYR A 158 -8.27 1.27 42.62
C TYR A 158 -7.89 2.69 43.07
N ASP A 159 -6.77 3.22 42.57
CA ASP A 159 -6.35 4.60 42.79
C ASP A 159 -7.08 5.54 41.80
N ILE A 160 -8.20 6.07 42.26
CA ILE A 160 -9.09 6.92 41.45
C ILE A 160 -8.42 8.23 41.06
N GLU A 161 -7.62 8.84 41.94
CA GLU A 161 -6.95 10.11 41.67
C GLU A 161 -5.84 9.95 40.65
N ALA A 162 -4.98 8.94 40.80
CA ALA A 162 -3.94 8.64 39.82
C ALA A 162 -4.53 8.26 38.47
N THR A 163 -5.64 7.50 38.44
CA THR A 163 -6.35 7.16 37.19
C THR A 163 -6.86 8.42 36.48
N PHE A 164 -7.49 9.34 37.22
CA PHE A 164 -8.02 10.58 36.66
C PHE A 164 -6.91 11.50 36.12
N TYR A 165 -5.87 11.76 36.91
CA TYR A 165 -4.78 12.64 36.49
C TYR A 165 -3.93 12.04 35.36
N ALA A 166 -3.67 10.72 35.37
CA ALA A 166 -3.00 10.04 34.27
C ALA A 166 -3.83 10.11 32.99
N GLY A 167 -5.15 9.93 33.08
CA GLY A 167 -6.08 10.06 31.95
C GLY A 167 -6.09 11.46 31.33
N GLU A 168 -6.21 12.52 32.13
CA GLU A 168 -6.18 13.89 31.60
C GLU A 168 -4.80 14.30 31.07
N THR A 169 -3.72 13.81 31.69
CA THR A 169 -2.35 13.98 31.17
C THR A 169 -2.21 13.32 29.79
N LEU A 170 -2.64 12.06 29.66
CA LEU A 170 -2.57 11.32 28.40
C LEU A 170 -3.42 11.98 27.31
N LYS A 171 -4.65 12.38 27.63
CA LYS A 171 -5.55 13.06 26.69
C LYS A 171 -4.98 14.37 26.16
N SER A 172 -4.55 15.27 27.05
CA SER A 172 -3.93 16.54 26.64
C SER A 172 -2.64 16.31 25.85
N PHE A 173 -1.86 15.28 26.20
CA PHE A 173 -0.65 14.95 25.47
C PHE A 173 -0.94 14.41 24.06
N LEU A 174 -1.95 13.56 23.89
CA LEU A 174 -2.38 13.09 22.57
C LEU A 174 -2.95 14.23 21.72
N LEU A 175 -3.70 15.15 22.32
CA LEU A 175 -4.16 16.36 21.63
C LEU A 175 -2.98 17.23 21.18
N SER A 176 -1.98 17.43 22.04
CA SER A 176 -0.80 18.21 21.63
C SER A 176 -0.06 17.54 20.47
N ARG A 177 0.15 16.21 20.53
CA ARG A 177 0.75 15.44 19.43
C ARG A 177 -0.04 15.54 18.13
N LEU A 178 -1.37 15.56 18.19
CA LEU A 178 -2.24 15.79 17.03
C LEU A 178 -1.96 17.18 16.42
N TYR A 179 -1.91 18.24 17.23
CA TYR A 179 -1.63 19.58 16.71
C TYR A 179 -0.19 19.75 16.23
N VAL A 180 0.79 19.08 16.84
CA VAL A 180 2.15 18.98 16.29
C VAL A 180 2.13 18.33 14.90
N PHE A 181 1.38 17.25 14.73
CA PHE A 181 1.22 16.60 13.42
C PHE A 181 0.53 17.51 12.41
N LYS A 182 -0.52 18.23 12.80
CA LYS A 182 -1.16 19.23 11.94
C LYS A 182 -0.19 20.35 11.57
N TYR A 183 0.61 20.85 12.50
CA TYR A 183 1.63 21.87 12.24
C TYR A 183 2.67 21.40 11.22
N LEU A 184 3.08 20.12 11.28
CA LEU A 184 4.01 19.54 10.29
C LEU A 184 3.48 19.56 8.85
N ASP A 185 2.16 19.54 8.69
CA ASP A 185 1.48 19.60 7.39
C ASP A 185 1.19 21.06 6.98
N THR A 186 0.59 21.83 7.87
CA THR A 186 0.08 23.18 7.57
C THR A 186 1.15 24.26 7.70
N ASN A 187 2.16 24.07 8.57
CA ASN A 187 3.07 25.10 9.07
C ASN A 187 2.35 26.34 9.62
N SER A 188 1.10 26.20 10.08
CA SER A 188 0.27 27.31 10.55
C SER A 188 0.63 27.72 11.96
N ILE A 189 0.72 29.03 12.21
CA ILE A 189 0.93 29.54 13.57
C ILE A 189 -0.22 29.19 14.52
N ASP A 190 -1.43 28.96 13.99
CA ASP A 190 -2.59 28.56 14.81
C ASP A 190 -2.42 27.13 15.35
N ASP A 191 -1.89 26.21 14.52
CA ASP A 191 -1.62 24.83 14.94
C ASP A 191 -0.44 24.77 15.92
N ASP A 192 0.57 25.63 15.75
CA ASP A 192 1.67 25.83 16.71
C ASP A 192 1.13 26.30 18.07
N ASN A 193 0.38 27.41 18.08
CA ASN A 193 -0.22 27.95 19.30
C ASN A 193 -1.09 26.91 20.03
N GLN A 194 -1.88 26.14 19.28
CA GLN A 194 -2.74 25.12 19.85
C GLN A 194 -1.95 23.92 20.37
N ALA A 195 -0.88 23.49 19.69
CA ALA A 195 0.03 22.46 20.18
C ALA A 195 0.71 22.89 21.49
N GLN A 196 1.21 24.14 21.56
CA GLN A 196 1.83 24.69 22.77
C GLN A 196 0.83 24.76 23.93
N LYS A 197 -0.40 25.21 23.68
CA LYS A 197 -1.46 25.27 24.70
C LYS A 197 -1.77 23.88 25.27
N GLU A 198 -1.89 22.86 24.44
CA GLU A 198 -2.14 21.49 24.91
C GLU A 198 -0.92 20.91 25.64
N LEU A 199 0.32 21.23 25.22
CA LEU A 199 1.54 20.85 25.95
C LEU A 199 1.60 21.50 27.35
N GLU A 200 1.19 22.76 27.48
CA GLU A 200 1.08 23.43 28.77
C GLU A 200 0.03 22.76 29.66
N ALA A 201 -1.13 22.39 29.10
CA ALA A 201 -2.16 21.62 29.81
C ALA A 201 -1.62 20.25 30.25
N THR A 202 -0.87 19.55 29.40
CA THR A 202 -0.19 18.30 29.76
C THR A 202 0.74 18.48 30.94
N GLN A 203 1.57 19.52 30.95
CA GLN A 203 2.49 19.79 32.07
C GLN A 203 1.73 20.06 33.37
N GLN A 204 0.62 20.81 33.33
CA GLN A 204 -0.22 21.06 34.50
C GLN A 204 -0.87 19.79 35.07
N TRP A 205 -1.37 18.90 34.20
CA TRP A 205 -1.95 17.63 34.65
C TRP A 205 -0.89 16.65 35.16
N LEU A 206 0.27 16.63 34.53
CA LEU A 206 1.40 15.83 34.94
C LEU A 206 1.95 16.24 36.31
N GLU A 207 1.98 17.54 36.62
CA GLU A 207 2.34 18.03 37.95
C GLU A 207 1.36 17.50 39.02
N LYS A 208 0.05 17.53 38.74
CA LYS A 208 -0.95 16.93 39.63
C LYS A 208 -0.79 15.43 39.75
N LEU A 209 -0.48 14.72 38.67
CA LEU A 209 -0.20 13.29 38.70
C LEU A 209 1.00 12.99 39.61
N LEU A 210 2.10 13.73 39.48
CA LEU A 210 3.31 13.57 40.30
C LEU A 210 3.05 13.81 41.79
N LEU A 211 2.21 14.79 42.14
CA LEU A 211 1.88 15.12 43.53
C LEU A 211 0.95 14.11 44.21
N ASN A 212 0.09 13.43 43.44
CA ASN A 212 -0.95 12.55 43.99
C ASN A 212 -0.69 11.05 43.74
N THR A 213 0.40 10.69 43.06
CA THR A 213 0.79 9.27 42.88
C THR A 213 1.55 8.77 44.10
N THR A 214 1.00 7.76 44.79
CA THR A 214 1.59 7.21 46.02
C THR A 214 2.40 5.92 45.81
N ASP A 215 2.12 5.18 44.73
CA ASP A 215 2.86 3.99 44.35
C ASP A 215 4.26 4.34 43.79
N SER A 216 5.30 3.73 44.35
CA SER A 216 6.70 4.02 44.01
C SER A 216 7.03 3.75 42.52
N GLN A 217 6.48 2.67 41.96
CA GLN A 217 6.73 2.29 40.57
C GLN A 217 6.00 3.22 39.58
N SER A 218 4.77 3.60 39.90
CA SER A 218 3.97 4.55 39.14
C SER A 218 4.54 5.96 39.24
N LEU A 219 5.07 6.37 40.40
CA LEU A 219 5.75 7.66 40.58
C LEU A 219 7.05 7.73 39.78
N GLN A 220 7.85 6.66 39.76
CA GLN A 220 9.02 6.58 38.89
C GLN A 220 8.62 6.70 37.41
N SER A 221 7.56 5.98 37.00
CA SER A 221 7.05 6.04 35.63
C SER A 221 6.55 7.43 35.26
N ALA A 222 5.93 8.16 36.21
CA ALA A 222 5.47 9.52 36.02
C ALA A 222 6.64 10.51 35.85
N HIS A 223 7.73 10.35 36.61
CA HIS A 223 8.95 11.14 36.40
C HIS A 223 9.62 10.86 35.05
N GLU A 224 9.65 9.61 34.62
CA GLU A 224 10.16 9.24 33.29
C GLU A 224 9.28 9.82 32.18
N ALA A 225 7.94 9.76 32.33
CA ALA A 225 7.01 10.39 31.40
C ALA A 225 7.22 11.91 31.33
N ALA A 226 7.41 12.56 32.49
CA ALA A 226 7.69 13.99 32.56
C ALA A 226 8.94 14.40 31.78
N LYS A 227 10.03 13.66 31.97
CA LYS A 227 11.27 13.88 31.22
C LYS A 227 11.04 13.74 29.71
N GLN A 228 10.32 12.70 29.28
CA GLN A 228 10.05 12.47 27.86
C GLN A 228 9.12 13.54 27.27
N ILE A 229 8.14 14.03 28.02
CA ILE A 229 7.25 15.13 27.61
C ILE A 229 8.03 16.44 27.47
N ASP A 230 8.97 16.72 28.39
CA ASP A 230 9.83 17.91 28.29
C ASP A 230 10.79 17.83 27.09
N GLU A 231 11.40 16.66 26.85
CA GLU A 231 12.22 16.43 25.66
C GLU A 231 11.40 16.58 24.37
N TYR A 232 10.15 16.10 24.37
CA TYR A 232 9.20 16.25 23.27
C TYR A 232 8.85 17.72 23.02
N LYS A 233 8.52 18.47 24.09
CA LYS A 233 8.21 19.91 24.02
C LYS A 233 9.39 20.71 23.46
N ASN A 234 10.60 20.46 23.94
CA ASN A 234 11.81 21.13 23.45
C ASN A 234 12.07 20.78 21.98
N GLY A 235 11.91 19.51 21.60
CA GLY A 235 11.98 19.09 20.21
C GLY A 235 10.97 19.83 19.34
N PHE A 236 9.74 20.02 19.82
CA PHE A 236 8.72 20.75 19.08
C PHE A 236 9.08 22.23 18.88
N ILE A 237 9.64 22.91 19.88
CA ILE A 237 10.08 24.31 19.77
C ILE A 237 11.21 24.45 18.74
N GLU A 238 12.18 23.53 18.75
CA GLU A 238 13.26 23.51 17.76
C GLU A 238 12.74 23.24 16.34
N LEU A 239 11.77 22.32 16.22
CA LEU A 239 11.09 22.02 14.96
C LEU A 239 10.39 23.26 14.39
N VAL A 240 9.61 23.97 15.20
CA VAL A 240 8.93 25.23 14.82
C VAL A 240 9.95 26.27 14.35
N THR A 241 11.08 26.38 15.03
CA THR A 241 12.16 27.30 14.66
C THR A 241 12.75 26.94 13.29
N ALA A 242 13.04 25.66 13.05
CA ALA A 242 13.58 25.19 11.77
C ALA A 242 12.59 25.43 10.62
N ILE A 243 11.31 25.08 10.81
CA ILE A 243 10.26 25.30 9.82
C ILE A 243 10.08 26.80 9.54
N THR A 244 10.13 27.65 10.57
CA THR A 244 9.99 29.10 10.40
C THR A 244 11.15 29.70 9.60
N LYS A 245 12.40 29.29 9.87
CA LYS A 245 13.57 29.70 9.08
C LYS A 245 13.45 29.26 7.62
N ARG A 246 13.08 28.00 7.39
CA ARG A 246 12.82 27.46 6.05
C ARG A 246 11.75 28.26 5.31
N ASN A 247 10.61 28.53 5.95
CA ASN A 247 9.51 29.29 5.37
C ASN A 247 9.91 30.73 5.04
N ASN A 248 10.72 31.35 5.89
CA ASN A 248 11.24 32.68 5.63
C ASN A 248 12.15 32.69 4.39
N ALA A 249 13.08 31.74 4.27
CA ALA A 249 13.95 31.61 3.10
C ALA A 249 13.14 31.41 1.81
N ILE A 250 12.10 30.55 1.84
CA ILE A 250 11.21 30.33 0.69
C ILE A 250 10.47 31.63 0.34
N ASN A 251 9.71 32.21 1.28
CA ASN A 251 8.79 33.29 0.99
C ASN A 251 9.48 34.65 0.75
N ASN A 252 10.61 34.90 1.42
CA ASN A 252 11.29 36.20 1.38
C ASN A 252 12.53 36.23 0.50
N VAL A 253 13.13 35.09 0.18
CA VAL A 253 14.31 35.04 -0.69
C VAL A 253 13.97 34.33 -1.99
N LEU A 254 13.56 33.07 -1.95
CA LEU A 254 13.39 32.26 -3.17
C LEU A 254 12.22 32.74 -4.04
N ASP A 255 11.04 32.95 -3.44
CA ASP A 255 9.83 33.37 -4.16
C ASP A 255 9.89 34.82 -4.63
N LYS A 256 10.72 35.66 -3.99
CA LYS A 256 10.94 37.05 -4.42
C LYS A 256 12.05 37.15 -5.46
N ASN A 257 13.23 36.57 -5.18
CA ASN A 257 14.39 36.72 -6.06
C ASN A 257 14.27 35.85 -7.31
N GLY A 258 13.65 34.66 -7.24
CA GLY A 258 13.48 33.78 -8.40
C GLY A 258 12.82 34.48 -9.60
N PRO A 259 11.62 35.08 -9.44
CA PRO A 259 10.99 35.87 -10.49
C PRO A 259 11.79 37.10 -10.92
N ILE A 260 12.48 37.79 -10.01
CA ILE A 260 13.32 38.95 -10.35
C ILE A 260 14.49 38.52 -11.23
N ILE A 261 15.18 37.42 -10.90
CA ILE A 261 16.26 36.85 -11.73
C ILE A 261 15.71 36.47 -13.10
N SER A 262 14.53 35.82 -13.16
CA SER A 262 13.88 35.49 -14.44
C SER A 262 13.50 36.72 -15.27
N SER A 263 13.04 37.79 -14.62
CA SER A 263 12.74 39.06 -15.29
C SER A 263 14.00 39.75 -15.81
N LYS A 264 15.10 39.74 -15.03
CA LYS A 264 16.38 40.32 -15.45
C LYS A 264 17.04 39.52 -16.58
N THR A 265 16.97 38.19 -16.55
CA THR A 265 17.45 37.34 -17.65
C THR A 265 16.61 37.52 -18.91
N GLN A 266 15.29 37.69 -18.78
CA GLN A 266 14.44 38.10 -19.91
C GLN A 266 14.82 39.49 -20.44
N ALA A 267 15.05 40.48 -19.58
CA ALA A 267 15.49 41.82 -19.99
C ALA A 267 16.87 41.81 -20.67
N LEU A 268 17.78 40.94 -20.22
CA LEU A 268 19.07 40.71 -20.89
C LEU A 268 18.84 40.15 -22.30
N LYS A 269 18.04 39.09 -22.42
CA LYS A 269 17.67 38.49 -23.72
C LYS A 269 17.01 39.50 -24.65
N ASP A 270 16.04 40.28 -24.16
CA ASP A 270 15.33 41.30 -24.92
C ASP A 270 16.26 42.44 -25.36
N SER A 271 17.22 42.83 -24.52
CA SER A 271 18.23 43.85 -24.86
C SER A 271 19.14 43.39 -26.00
N VAL A 272 19.57 42.12 -25.99
CA VAL A 272 20.37 41.54 -27.09
C VAL A 272 19.52 41.43 -28.35
N PHE A 273 18.30 40.90 -28.24
CA PHE A 273 17.39 40.72 -29.36
C PHE A 273 16.98 42.05 -30.00
N LYS A 274 16.75 43.09 -29.19
CA LYS A 274 16.47 44.44 -29.68
C LYS A 274 17.64 45.01 -30.49
N SER A 275 18.88 44.86 -30.01
CA SER A 275 20.05 45.28 -30.80
C SER A 275 20.24 44.45 -32.06
N MET A 276 19.89 43.17 -32.05
CA MET A 276 19.90 42.31 -33.24
C MET A 276 18.89 42.81 -34.29
N ILE A 277 17.68 43.22 -33.88
CA ILE A 277 16.69 43.82 -34.78
C ILE A 277 17.14 45.19 -35.28
N GLU A 278 17.64 46.07 -34.40
CA GLU A 278 18.11 47.41 -34.77
C GLU A 278 19.28 47.36 -35.76
N GLN A 279 20.25 46.46 -35.53
CA GLN A 279 21.35 46.25 -36.48
C GLN A 279 20.88 45.56 -37.77
N GLY A 280 19.91 44.64 -37.70
CA GLY A 280 19.29 44.05 -38.88
C GLY A 280 18.56 45.08 -39.77
N GLU A 281 17.83 46.03 -39.17
CA GLU A 281 17.18 47.14 -39.88
C GLU A 281 18.19 48.18 -40.39
N GLN A 282 19.27 48.45 -39.66
CA GLN A 282 20.39 49.26 -40.17
C GLN A 282 21.10 48.59 -41.36
N ALA A 283 21.33 47.27 -41.29
CA ALA A 283 21.87 46.50 -42.41
C ALA A 283 20.93 46.59 -43.63
N LYS A 284 19.62 46.45 -43.43
CA LYS A 284 18.61 46.58 -44.49
C LYS A 284 18.56 47.99 -45.09
N THR A 285 18.60 49.05 -44.28
CA THR A 285 18.60 50.43 -44.78
C THR A 285 19.91 50.81 -45.49
N ASN A 286 21.06 50.27 -45.05
CA ASN A 286 22.34 50.42 -45.73
C ASN A 286 22.41 49.62 -47.04
N ILE A 287 21.78 48.43 -47.09
CA ILE A 287 21.59 47.65 -48.31
C ILE A 287 20.75 48.45 -49.32
N VAL A 288 19.63 49.06 -48.91
CA VAL A 288 18.77 49.86 -49.81
C VAL A 288 19.46 51.13 -50.32
N LYS A 289 20.29 51.81 -49.50
CA LYS A 289 21.10 52.96 -49.97
C LYS A 289 22.15 52.54 -51.00
N THR A 290 22.76 51.37 -50.79
CA THR A 290 23.74 50.77 -51.71
C THR A 290 23.07 50.27 -53.00
N GLU A 291 21.83 49.77 -52.91
CA GLU A 291 20.99 49.36 -54.03
C GLU A 291 20.69 50.54 -54.97
N ARG A 292 20.32 51.70 -54.42
CA ARG A 292 20.06 52.93 -55.20
C ARG A 292 21.29 53.48 -55.93
N PHE A 293 22.46 53.41 -55.29
CA PHE A 293 23.74 53.78 -55.93
C PHE A 293 24.10 52.80 -57.04
N SER A 294 23.83 51.50 -56.84
CA SER A 294 24.04 50.45 -57.83
C SER A 294 23.11 50.60 -59.04
N TYR A 295 21.84 50.99 -58.86
CA TYR A 295 20.93 51.29 -59.97
C TYR A 295 21.45 52.40 -60.89
N LEU A 296 22.12 53.43 -60.34
CA LEU A 296 22.67 54.53 -61.13
C LEU A 296 23.86 54.08 -62.00
N VAL A 297 24.71 53.19 -61.47
CA VAL A 297 25.80 52.53 -62.22
C VAL A 297 25.25 51.52 -63.23
N TYR A 298 24.20 50.77 -62.89
CA TYR A 298 23.52 49.83 -63.78
C TYR A 298 22.82 50.52 -64.95
N ILE A 299 22.26 51.72 -64.79
CA ILE A 299 21.65 52.50 -65.88
C ILE A 299 22.71 52.92 -66.92
N ILE A 300 23.90 53.34 -66.48
CA ILE A 300 25.01 53.72 -67.36
C ILE A 300 25.56 52.47 -68.10
N ALA A 301 25.68 51.35 -67.40
CA ALA A 301 26.05 50.05 -67.97
C ALA A 301 24.98 49.50 -68.94
N ALA A 302 23.70 49.73 -68.66
CA ALA A 302 22.58 49.29 -69.49
C ALA A 302 22.51 50.06 -70.81
N ILE A 303 22.80 51.36 -70.83
CA ILE A 303 22.87 52.17 -72.07
C ILE A 303 24.00 51.65 -72.99
N ALA A 304 25.16 51.31 -72.43
CA ALA A 304 26.25 50.65 -73.16
C ALA A 304 25.89 49.21 -73.60
N GLY A 305 25.13 48.49 -72.76
CA GLY A 305 24.64 47.15 -73.00
C GLY A 305 23.56 47.07 -74.09
N ILE A 306 22.69 48.07 -74.23
CA ILE A 306 21.65 48.15 -75.28
C ILE A 306 22.30 48.22 -76.67
N PHE A 307 23.42 48.94 -76.79
CA PHE A 307 24.20 49.03 -78.04
C PHE A 307 24.85 47.69 -78.42
N ILE A 308 25.25 46.88 -77.44
CA ILE A 308 25.80 45.52 -77.62
C ILE A 308 24.69 44.49 -77.85
N SER A 309 23.53 44.67 -77.19
CA SER A 309 22.37 43.78 -77.24
C SER A 309 21.67 43.78 -78.59
N PHE A 310 21.69 44.88 -79.33
CA PHE A 310 21.18 44.92 -80.71
C PHE A 310 21.92 43.94 -81.65
N LYS A 311 23.17 43.56 -81.31
CA LYS A 311 23.93 42.52 -82.03
C LYS A 311 23.70 41.10 -81.53
N LEU A 312 23.27 40.90 -80.29
CA LEU A 312 22.94 39.58 -79.71
C LEU A 312 21.48 39.16 -79.96
N ALA A 313 20.58 40.13 -80.13
CA ALA A 313 19.13 39.93 -80.27
C ALA A 313 18.73 39.02 -81.44
N LYS A 314 19.54 38.95 -82.51
CA LYS A 314 19.26 38.05 -83.65
C LYS A 314 19.73 36.60 -83.47
N GLY A 315 20.48 36.28 -82.41
CA GLY A 315 21.07 34.96 -82.19
C GLY A 315 20.54 34.17 -80.98
N ILE A 316 20.04 34.84 -79.92
CA ILE A 316 19.71 34.21 -78.62
C ILE A 316 18.22 34.32 -78.24
N VAL A 317 17.49 35.31 -78.75
CA VAL A 317 16.12 35.63 -78.27
C VAL A 317 15.08 34.59 -78.70
N ASN A 318 15.15 34.08 -79.93
CA ASN A 318 14.15 33.15 -80.47
C ASN A 318 14.10 31.77 -79.77
N PRO A 319 15.22 31.15 -79.35
CA PRO A 319 15.16 29.89 -78.60
C PRO A 319 14.64 30.05 -77.16
N ILE A 320 14.90 31.19 -76.49
CA ILE A 320 14.46 31.45 -75.10
C ILE A 320 12.94 31.56 -74.99
N GLU A 321 12.27 32.15 -75.98
CA GLU A 321 10.81 32.29 -75.98
C GLU A 321 10.09 30.92 -76.08
N LYS A 322 10.69 29.95 -76.79
CA LYS A 322 10.19 28.56 -76.83
C LYS A 322 10.38 27.82 -75.50
N MET A 323 11.45 28.10 -74.76
CA MET A 323 11.72 27.51 -73.45
C MET A 323 10.74 28.04 -72.41
N LYS A 324 10.44 29.35 -72.45
CA LYS A 324 9.46 30.01 -71.58
C LYS A 324 8.10 29.33 -71.62
N GLY A 325 7.56 29.04 -72.82
CA GLY A 325 6.24 28.41 -72.94
C GLY A 325 6.15 26.98 -72.39
N VAL A 326 7.27 26.25 -72.31
CA VAL A 326 7.33 24.94 -71.65
C VAL A 326 7.45 25.11 -70.13
N MET A 327 8.24 26.07 -69.68
CA MET A 327 8.41 26.39 -68.26
C MET A 327 7.10 26.90 -67.62
N ASP A 328 6.33 27.72 -68.32
CA ASP A 328 5.01 28.19 -67.86
C ASP A 328 4.05 27.01 -67.60
N LYS A 329 4.04 26.00 -68.49
CA LYS A 329 3.22 24.79 -68.32
C LYS A 329 3.69 23.89 -67.17
N VAL A 330 5.00 23.81 -66.93
CA VAL A 330 5.56 23.10 -65.77
C VAL A 330 5.20 23.83 -64.47
N ALA A 331 5.22 25.17 -64.47
CA ALA A 331 4.82 25.99 -63.34
C ALA A 331 3.32 25.86 -63.01
N ASP A 332 2.47 25.64 -64.01
CA ASP A 332 1.04 25.33 -63.83
C ASP A 332 0.77 23.89 -63.34
N GLY A 333 1.82 23.08 -63.16
CA GLY A 333 1.75 21.73 -62.60
C GLY A 333 1.79 20.61 -63.64
N ASN A 334 1.99 20.89 -64.93
CA ASN A 334 2.14 19.85 -65.94
C ASN A 334 3.60 19.38 -66.07
N LEU A 335 3.93 18.32 -65.33
CA LEU A 335 5.26 17.72 -65.29
C LEU A 335 5.53 16.75 -66.44
N THR A 336 4.58 16.54 -67.36
CA THR A 336 4.79 15.71 -68.58
C THR A 336 5.50 16.48 -69.71
N MET A 337 5.63 17.80 -69.56
CA MET A 337 6.21 18.68 -70.58
C MET A 337 7.74 18.56 -70.62
N ARG A 338 8.32 18.64 -71.83
CA ARG A 338 9.78 18.62 -72.06
C ARG A 338 10.18 19.67 -73.10
N ILE A 339 11.34 20.29 -72.92
CA ILE A 339 11.92 21.24 -73.88
C ILE A 339 12.58 20.46 -75.02
N LYS A 340 12.27 20.79 -76.27
CA LYS A 340 12.90 20.23 -77.48
C LYS A 340 13.67 21.32 -78.24
N ILE A 341 15.00 21.35 -78.10
CA ILE A 341 15.90 22.25 -78.85
C ILE A 341 17.02 21.40 -79.46
N ASP A 342 17.33 21.62 -80.75
CA ASP A 342 18.30 20.84 -81.54
C ASP A 342 19.60 21.64 -81.78
N ASN A 343 20.06 22.35 -80.75
CA ASN A 343 21.31 23.11 -80.78
C ASN A 343 22.32 22.46 -79.81
N LYS A 344 23.59 22.36 -80.23
CA LYS A 344 24.71 21.89 -79.37
C LYS A 344 25.41 23.03 -78.62
N ASP A 345 24.75 24.18 -78.53
CA ASP A 345 25.20 25.36 -77.82
C ASP A 345 24.71 25.34 -76.37
N GLU A 346 24.97 26.41 -75.63
CA GLU A 346 24.64 26.57 -74.22
C GLU A 346 23.12 26.45 -73.94
N LEU A 347 22.26 26.67 -74.93
CA LEU A 347 20.80 26.57 -74.77
C LEU A 347 20.31 25.11 -74.88
N GLY A 348 21.01 24.27 -75.65
CA GLY A 348 20.76 22.82 -75.69
C GLY A 348 21.08 22.15 -74.35
N GLN A 349 22.23 22.48 -73.75
CA GLN A 349 22.61 21.94 -72.43
C GLN A 349 21.64 22.37 -71.31
N PHE A 350 21.09 23.59 -71.39
CA PHE A 350 20.05 24.03 -70.44
C PHE A 350 18.76 23.21 -70.60
N ALA A 351 18.33 22.95 -71.84
CA ALA A 351 17.13 22.16 -72.11
C ALA A 351 17.23 20.74 -71.52
N ASP A 352 18.39 20.10 -71.64
CA ASP A 352 18.65 18.78 -71.08
C ASP A 352 18.64 18.78 -69.54
N ASN A 353 19.33 19.73 -68.90
CA ASN A 353 19.34 19.86 -67.44
C ASN A 353 17.94 20.19 -66.88
N PHE A 354 17.17 21.03 -67.57
CA PHE A 354 15.77 21.32 -67.19
C PHE A 354 14.88 20.08 -67.31
N ASN A 355 15.01 19.31 -68.39
CA ASN A 355 14.27 18.06 -68.56
C ASN A 355 14.61 17.02 -67.47
N GLN A 356 15.87 16.93 -67.05
CA GLN A 356 16.30 16.07 -65.95
C GLN A 356 15.71 16.53 -64.60
N PHE A 357 15.68 17.83 -64.33
CA PHE A 357 15.04 18.41 -63.15
C PHE A 357 13.54 18.09 -63.11
N VAL A 358 12.82 18.28 -64.22
CA VAL A 358 11.38 17.96 -64.31
C VAL A 358 11.13 16.46 -64.13
N ALA A 359 11.99 15.59 -64.66
CA ALA A 359 11.88 14.14 -64.47
C ALA A 359 12.08 13.73 -62.99
N GLN A 360 13.03 14.34 -62.29
CA GLN A 360 13.23 14.11 -60.85
C GLN A 360 12.05 14.62 -60.01
N LEU A 361 11.50 15.79 -60.37
CA LEU A 361 10.32 16.34 -59.70
C LEU A 361 9.09 15.45 -59.93
N GLU A 362 8.89 14.95 -61.15
CA GLU A 362 7.82 14.02 -61.49
C GLU A 362 7.91 12.72 -60.65
N GLN A 363 9.11 12.14 -60.54
CA GLN A 363 9.36 10.95 -59.72
C GLN A 363 9.06 11.21 -58.23
N LEU A 364 9.51 12.34 -57.69
CA LEU A 364 9.22 12.73 -56.31
C LEU A 364 7.71 12.86 -56.04
N ILE A 365 6.96 13.47 -56.97
CA ILE A 365 5.50 13.58 -56.85
C ILE A 365 4.81 12.21 -56.88
N LYS A 366 5.29 11.27 -57.71
CA LYS A 366 4.80 9.87 -57.73
C LYS A 366 5.07 9.15 -56.40
N GLU A 367 6.26 9.33 -55.83
CA GLU A 367 6.63 8.76 -54.54
C GLU A 367 5.78 9.33 -53.39
N ILE A 368 5.52 10.64 -53.38
CA ILE A 368 4.64 11.28 -52.39
C ILE A 368 3.19 10.78 -52.54
N ALA A 369 2.70 10.60 -53.77
CA ALA A 369 1.36 10.05 -54.03
C ALA A 369 1.20 8.66 -53.41
N LEU A 370 2.16 7.76 -53.67
CA LEU A 370 2.19 6.40 -53.12
C LEU A 370 2.32 6.41 -51.59
N ALA A 371 3.20 7.23 -51.03
CA ALA A 371 3.35 7.36 -49.58
C ALA A 371 2.06 7.85 -48.90
N THR A 372 1.33 8.76 -49.54
CA THR A 372 0.04 9.28 -49.05
C THR A 372 -1.05 8.21 -49.09
N GLU A 373 -1.08 7.38 -50.14
CA GLU A 373 -2.00 6.23 -50.23
C GLU A 373 -1.72 5.21 -49.11
N HIS A 374 -0.45 4.84 -48.91
CA HIS A 374 -0.05 3.96 -47.79
C HIS A 374 -0.40 4.55 -46.42
N LEU A 375 -0.23 5.86 -46.23
CA LEU A 375 -0.61 6.55 -45.00
C LEU A 375 -2.12 6.49 -44.74
N SER A 376 -2.93 6.64 -45.79
CA SER A 376 -4.40 6.51 -45.69
C SER A 376 -4.81 5.10 -45.26
N THR A 377 -4.24 4.06 -45.87
CA THR A 377 -4.53 2.67 -45.53
C THR A 377 -4.09 2.35 -44.09
N ALA A 378 -2.89 2.76 -43.70
CA ALA A 378 -2.40 2.56 -42.33
C ALA A 378 -3.28 3.27 -41.29
N ALA A 379 -3.81 4.44 -41.62
CA ALA A 379 -4.77 5.15 -40.77
C ALA A 379 -6.09 4.38 -40.65
N GLU A 380 -6.65 3.86 -41.75
CA GLU A 380 -7.86 3.03 -41.70
C GLU A 380 -7.68 1.77 -40.86
N GLU A 381 -6.55 1.05 -41.03
CA GLU A 381 -6.21 -0.13 -40.24
C GLU A 381 -6.08 0.22 -38.74
N THR A 382 -5.37 1.29 -38.41
CA THR A 382 -5.21 1.78 -37.02
C THR A 382 -6.57 2.14 -36.42
N SER A 383 -7.49 2.69 -37.21
CA SER A 383 -8.85 3.04 -36.77
C SER A 383 -9.63 1.78 -36.38
N SER A 384 -9.55 0.74 -37.22
CA SER A 384 -10.18 -0.55 -36.95
C SER A 384 -9.64 -1.19 -35.67
N VAL A 385 -8.32 -1.25 -35.51
CA VAL A 385 -7.68 -1.83 -34.31
C VAL A 385 -8.02 -1.04 -33.04
N THR A 386 -8.10 0.28 -33.14
CA THR A 386 -8.47 1.16 -32.02
C THR A 386 -9.93 0.92 -31.59
N LYS A 387 -10.83 0.72 -32.56
CA LYS A 387 -12.23 0.39 -32.31
C LYS A 387 -12.38 -0.96 -31.61
N ASP A 388 -11.67 -1.98 -32.08
CA ASP A 388 -11.68 -3.31 -31.46
C ASP A 388 -11.08 -3.27 -30.05
N SER A 389 -9.99 -2.52 -29.86
CA SER A 389 -9.38 -2.28 -28.54
C SER A 389 -10.36 -1.63 -27.57
N THR A 390 -11.10 -0.62 -28.03
CA THR A 390 -12.12 0.06 -27.22
C THR A 390 -13.23 -0.91 -26.77
N GLN A 391 -13.68 -1.80 -27.66
CA GLN A 391 -14.67 -2.83 -27.31
C GLN A 391 -14.14 -3.83 -26.28
N ASN A 392 -12.87 -4.23 -26.41
CA ASN A 392 -12.23 -5.15 -25.46
C ASN A 392 -12.04 -4.50 -24.09
N ILE A 393 -11.68 -3.22 -24.03
CA ILE A 393 -11.58 -2.46 -22.77
C ILE A 393 -12.93 -2.41 -22.05
N LEU A 394 -14.03 -2.18 -22.79
CA LEU A 394 -15.38 -2.20 -22.20
C LEU A 394 -15.78 -3.57 -21.65
N LYS A 395 -15.43 -4.66 -22.35
CA LYS A 395 -15.64 -6.03 -21.84
C LYS A 395 -14.83 -6.27 -20.57
N GLN A 396 -13.54 -5.88 -20.57
CA GLN A 396 -12.66 -6.02 -19.43
C GLN A 396 -13.17 -5.23 -18.21
N GLN A 397 -13.70 -4.02 -18.39
CA GLN A 397 -14.32 -3.26 -17.29
C GLN A 397 -15.51 -4.01 -16.68
N ASN A 398 -16.39 -4.58 -17.51
CA ASN A 398 -17.52 -5.38 -17.01
C ASN A 398 -17.08 -6.63 -16.27
N GLU A 399 -16.10 -7.37 -16.81
CA GLU A 399 -15.54 -8.55 -16.14
C GLU A 399 -14.86 -8.19 -14.82
N THR A 400 -14.10 -7.09 -14.79
CA THR A 400 -13.45 -6.58 -13.58
C THR A 400 -14.47 -6.20 -12.51
N SER A 401 -15.59 -5.58 -12.92
CA SER A 401 -16.70 -5.27 -12.00
C SER A 401 -17.34 -6.52 -11.42
N LEU A 402 -17.52 -7.58 -12.22
CA LEU A 402 -18.05 -8.86 -11.73
C LEU A 402 -17.09 -9.53 -10.73
N VAL A 403 -15.78 -9.48 -11.00
CA VAL A 403 -14.77 -9.98 -10.06
C VAL A 403 -14.79 -9.17 -8.76
N ALA A 404 -14.92 -7.85 -8.82
CA ALA A 404 -15.05 -7.00 -7.63
C ALA A 404 -16.28 -7.39 -6.78
N THR A 405 -17.41 -7.72 -7.41
CA THR A 405 -18.58 -8.24 -6.71
C THR A 405 -18.28 -9.60 -6.06
N ALA A 406 -17.65 -10.53 -6.77
CA ALA A 406 -17.29 -11.85 -6.24
C ALA A 406 -16.31 -11.75 -5.05
N ILE A 407 -15.39 -10.78 -5.06
CA ILE A 407 -14.47 -10.51 -3.94
C ILE A 407 -15.22 -10.01 -2.71
N ASN A 408 -16.24 -9.16 -2.89
CA ASN A 408 -17.07 -8.70 -1.77
C ASN A 408 -17.84 -9.87 -1.16
N GLU A 409 -18.40 -10.77 -1.98
CA GLU A 409 -19.04 -12.00 -1.50
C GLU A 409 -18.03 -12.90 -0.77
N MET A 410 -16.83 -13.09 -1.34
CA MET A 410 -15.77 -13.87 -0.72
C MET A 410 -15.33 -13.29 0.64
N THR A 411 -15.26 -11.97 0.76
CA THR A 411 -14.96 -11.28 2.03
C THR A 411 -16.03 -11.59 3.08
N ALA A 412 -17.30 -11.59 2.68
CA ALA A 412 -18.40 -11.95 3.57
C ALA A 412 -18.31 -13.42 4.00
N THR A 413 -18.02 -14.34 3.07
CA THR A 413 -17.85 -15.76 3.37
C THR A 413 -16.68 -16.03 4.31
N VAL A 414 -15.52 -15.39 4.10
CA VAL A 414 -14.36 -15.55 5.00
C VAL A 414 -14.69 -15.09 6.42
N ARG A 415 -15.41 -13.96 6.56
CA ARG A 415 -15.89 -13.50 7.88
C ARG A 415 -16.87 -14.48 8.51
N GLU A 416 -17.80 -15.01 7.73
CA GLU A 416 -18.75 -16.01 8.20
C GLU A 416 -18.06 -17.29 8.67
N VAL A 417 -17.06 -17.77 7.93
CA VAL A 417 -16.22 -18.91 8.33
C VAL A 417 -15.51 -18.62 9.65
N ALA A 418 -14.87 -17.46 9.79
CA ALA A 418 -14.20 -17.08 11.04
C ALA A 418 -15.17 -17.06 12.24
N THR A 419 -16.35 -16.46 12.08
CA THR A 419 -17.39 -16.45 13.13
C THR A 419 -17.89 -17.87 13.45
N ASN A 420 -18.15 -18.69 12.44
CA ASN A 420 -18.58 -20.08 12.65
C ASN A 420 -17.52 -20.92 13.36
N THR A 421 -16.24 -20.70 13.04
CA THR A 421 -15.11 -21.36 13.71
C THR A 421 -14.97 -20.94 15.16
N GLU A 422 -15.17 -19.66 15.48
CA GLU A 422 -15.22 -19.16 16.86
C GLU A 422 -16.37 -19.82 17.64
N GLN A 423 -17.58 -19.87 17.06
CA GLN A 423 -18.72 -20.54 17.67
C GLN A 423 -18.46 -22.04 17.89
N ALA A 424 -17.85 -22.72 16.92
CA ALA A 424 -17.48 -24.13 17.03
C ALA A 424 -16.43 -24.35 18.14
N SER A 425 -15.47 -23.43 18.30
CA SER A 425 -14.47 -23.47 19.37
C SER A 425 -15.11 -23.32 20.75
N LEU A 426 -16.04 -22.37 20.90
CA LEU A 426 -16.82 -22.20 22.13
C LEU A 426 -17.68 -23.45 22.44
N ALA A 427 -18.32 -24.04 21.43
CA ALA A 427 -19.09 -25.26 21.59
C ALA A 427 -18.22 -26.44 22.02
N ALA A 428 -17.03 -26.60 21.43
CA ALA A 428 -16.06 -27.63 21.80
C ALA A 428 -15.56 -27.43 23.24
N SER A 429 -15.22 -26.20 23.63
CA SER A 429 -14.80 -25.87 25.00
C SER A 429 -15.88 -26.17 26.03
N ASN A 430 -17.14 -25.81 25.73
CA ASN A 430 -18.28 -26.19 26.58
C ASN A 430 -18.44 -27.71 26.64
N GLY A 431 -18.29 -28.41 25.52
CA GLY A 431 -18.30 -29.87 25.46
C GLY A 431 -17.24 -30.51 26.35
N ASP A 432 -16.00 -30.04 26.32
CA ASP A 432 -14.91 -30.52 27.19
C ASP A 432 -15.28 -30.35 28.67
N ARG A 433 -15.86 -29.20 29.02
CA ARG A 433 -16.31 -28.91 30.39
C ARG A 433 -17.38 -29.89 30.87
N GLU A 434 -18.39 -30.17 30.04
CA GLU A 434 -19.46 -31.11 30.37
C GLU A 434 -18.92 -32.54 30.47
N VAL A 435 -17.99 -32.95 29.60
CA VAL A 435 -17.34 -34.27 29.66
C VAL A 435 -16.51 -34.42 30.94
N ARG A 436 -15.73 -33.40 31.33
CA ARG A 436 -15.00 -33.37 32.60
C ARG A 436 -15.91 -33.46 33.82
N SER A 437 -17.07 -32.80 33.76
CA SER A 437 -18.09 -32.91 34.80
C SER A 437 -18.64 -34.34 34.89
N GLY A 438 -18.94 -34.96 33.74
CA GLY A 438 -19.35 -36.37 33.66
C GLY A 438 -18.30 -37.35 34.20
N GLN A 439 -17.02 -37.13 33.90
CA GLN A 439 -15.91 -37.92 34.45
C GLN A 439 -15.83 -37.82 35.98
N LEU A 440 -16.07 -36.64 36.55
CA LEU A 440 -16.15 -36.43 38.00
C LEU A 440 -17.28 -37.24 38.64
N VAL A 441 -18.47 -37.23 38.03
CA VAL A 441 -19.62 -38.01 38.50
C VAL A 441 -19.35 -39.51 38.42
N ILE A 442 -18.76 -39.98 37.32
CA ILE A 442 -18.36 -41.39 37.17
C ILE A 442 -17.32 -41.79 38.22
N LYS A 443 -16.33 -40.94 38.50
CA LYS A 443 -15.35 -41.19 39.55
C LYS A 443 -16.01 -41.37 40.93
N GLN A 444 -16.95 -40.49 41.28
CA GLN A 444 -17.73 -40.60 42.52
C GLN A 444 -18.58 -41.88 42.55
N MET A 445 -19.09 -42.32 41.40
CA MET A 445 -19.82 -43.58 41.27
C MET A 445 -18.91 -44.79 41.51
N VAL A 446 -17.68 -44.78 40.98
CA VAL A 446 -16.67 -45.84 41.27
C VAL A 446 -16.40 -45.92 42.77
N GLU A 447 -16.12 -44.79 43.43
CA GLU A 447 -15.88 -44.74 44.88
C GLU A 447 -17.09 -45.26 45.68
N SER A 448 -18.32 -44.97 45.23
CA SER A 448 -19.55 -45.45 45.86
C SER A 448 -19.76 -46.95 45.66
N ILE A 449 -19.40 -47.48 44.49
CA ILE A 449 -19.44 -48.92 44.19
C ILE A 449 -18.43 -49.68 45.06
N GLU A 450 -17.20 -49.18 45.20
CA GLU A 450 -16.18 -49.78 46.07
C GLU A 450 -16.65 -49.84 47.52
N ARG A 451 -17.27 -48.76 48.02
CA ARG A 451 -17.88 -48.76 49.36
C ARG A 451 -19.01 -49.78 49.50
N LEU A 452 -19.88 -49.87 48.50
CA LEU A 452 -20.99 -50.83 48.49
C LEU A 452 -20.50 -52.28 48.50
N VAL A 453 -19.41 -52.59 47.79
CA VAL A 453 -18.76 -53.91 47.84
C VAL A 453 -18.37 -54.26 49.28
N ASN A 454 -17.72 -53.33 49.98
CA ASN A 454 -17.30 -53.54 51.37
C ASN A 454 -18.51 -53.73 52.30
N GLU A 455 -19.56 -52.91 52.16
CA GLU A 455 -20.79 -53.01 52.97
C GLU A 455 -21.53 -54.35 52.77
N ILE A 456 -21.57 -54.87 51.54
CA ILE A 456 -22.13 -56.20 51.24
C ILE A 456 -21.28 -57.30 51.87
N GLU A 457 -19.95 -57.20 51.78
CA GLU A 457 -19.03 -58.18 52.37
C GLU A 457 -19.15 -58.23 53.90
N ASP A 458 -19.22 -57.08 54.55
CA ASP A 458 -19.46 -56.97 55.99
C ASP A 458 -20.83 -57.55 56.38
N SER A 459 -21.89 -57.23 55.63
CA SER A 459 -23.23 -57.77 55.87
C SER A 459 -23.28 -59.29 55.72
N SER A 460 -22.60 -59.82 54.70
CA SER A 460 -22.47 -61.27 54.47
C SER A 460 -21.76 -61.95 55.65
N ASN A 461 -20.70 -61.34 56.20
CA ASN A 461 -19.99 -61.87 57.38
C ASN A 461 -20.87 -61.89 58.63
N VAL A 462 -21.69 -60.86 58.85
CA VAL A 462 -22.64 -60.80 59.98
C VAL A 462 -23.70 -61.90 59.87
N ILE A 463 -24.28 -62.09 58.69
CA ILE A 463 -25.30 -63.13 58.46
C ILE A 463 -24.68 -64.53 58.60
N GLN A 464 -23.47 -64.75 58.09
CA GLN A 464 -22.75 -66.01 58.27
C GLN A 464 -22.49 -66.32 59.76
N THR A 465 -22.21 -65.29 60.56
CA THR A 465 -22.06 -65.41 62.02
C THR A 465 -23.39 -65.77 62.67
N LEU A 466 -24.51 -65.16 62.26
CA LEU A 466 -25.85 -65.49 62.73
C LEU A 466 -26.23 -66.94 62.40
N LYS A 467 -25.95 -67.40 61.17
CA LYS A 467 -26.16 -68.80 60.76
C LYS A 467 -25.40 -69.76 61.67
N THR A 468 -24.11 -69.49 61.88
CA THR A 468 -23.26 -70.31 62.77
C THR A 468 -23.76 -70.29 64.22
N GLY A 469 -24.20 -69.14 64.71
CA GLY A 469 -24.81 -69.00 66.04
C GLY A 469 -26.10 -69.79 66.20
N SER A 470 -26.91 -69.87 65.15
CA SER A 470 -28.18 -70.61 65.14
C SER A 470 -27.98 -72.13 65.20
N VAL A 471 -26.98 -72.64 64.49
CA VAL A 471 -26.56 -74.06 64.58
C VAL A 471 -26.11 -74.38 66.00
N ASN A 472 -25.38 -73.48 66.67
CA ASN A 472 -24.99 -73.71 68.06
C ASN A 472 -26.20 -73.77 69.02
N ILE A 473 -27.26 -72.99 68.76
CA ILE A 473 -28.49 -73.03 69.55
C ILE A 473 -29.21 -74.37 69.37
N GLU A 474 -29.26 -74.89 68.14
CA GLU A 474 -29.83 -76.21 67.83
C GLU A 474 -29.16 -77.31 68.68
N THR A 475 -27.83 -77.32 68.74
CA THR A 475 -27.07 -78.28 69.58
C THR A 475 -27.43 -78.17 71.06
N VAL A 476 -27.71 -76.95 71.56
CA VAL A 476 -28.14 -76.73 72.95
C VAL A 476 -29.58 -77.23 73.17
N LEU A 477 -30.48 -77.00 72.20
CA LEU A 477 -31.86 -77.48 72.26
C LEU A 477 -31.94 -79.00 72.28
N ASP A 478 -31.10 -79.69 71.50
CA ASP A 478 -31.00 -81.16 71.52
C ASP A 478 -30.63 -81.70 72.90
N VAL A 479 -29.71 -81.01 73.60
CA VAL A 479 -29.35 -81.36 74.98
C VAL A 479 -30.53 -81.13 75.93
N ILE A 480 -31.25 -80.01 75.81
CA ILE A 480 -32.43 -79.71 76.65
C ILE A 480 -33.55 -80.71 76.41
N LYS A 481 -33.82 -81.07 75.14
CA LYS A 481 -34.80 -82.07 74.72
C LYS A 481 -34.48 -83.43 75.31
N SER A 482 -33.21 -83.84 75.25
CA SER A 482 -32.70 -85.06 75.89
C SER A 482 -32.88 -85.04 77.42
N ILE A 483 -32.60 -83.92 78.08
CA ILE A 483 -32.82 -83.75 79.52
C ILE A 483 -34.31 -83.80 79.87
N ALA A 484 -35.17 -83.14 79.10
CA ALA A 484 -36.62 -83.15 79.30
C ALA A 484 -37.20 -84.57 79.11
N GLU A 485 -36.73 -85.31 78.12
CA GLU A 485 -37.14 -86.69 77.88
C GLU A 485 -36.69 -87.64 79.00
N GLN A 486 -35.43 -87.50 79.46
CA GLN A 486 -34.93 -88.21 80.63
C GLN A 486 -35.73 -87.87 81.89
N THR A 487 -36.07 -86.59 82.08
CA THR A 487 -36.87 -86.11 83.22
C THR A 487 -38.29 -86.66 83.17
N ASN A 488 -38.90 -86.72 81.99
CA ASN A 488 -40.22 -87.32 81.77
C ASN A 488 -40.22 -88.83 82.09
N LEU A 489 -39.19 -89.57 81.67
CA LEU A 489 -39.01 -90.99 81.99
C LEU A 489 -38.77 -91.23 83.49
N LEU A 490 -37.94 -90.40 84.14
CA LEU A 490 -37.71 -90.44 85.58
C LEU A 490 -38.99 -90.16 86.36
N ALA A 491 -39.75 -89.15 85.96
CA ALA A 491 -41.02 -88.79 86.56
C ALA A 491 -42.08 -89.88 86.38
N LEU A 492 -42.13 -90.53 85.20
CA LEU A 492 -43.01 -91.66 84.96
C LEU A 492 -42.68 -92.85 85.86
N ASN A 493 -41.39 -93.19 86.01
CA ASN A 493 -40.95 -94.25 86.91
C ASN A 493 -41.29 -93.93 88.37
N ALA A 494 -41.14 -92.66 88.78
CA ALA A 494 -41.53 -92.20 90.11
C ALA A 494 -43.05 -92.26 90.33
N ALA A 495 -43.87 -91.90 89.34
CA ALA A 495 -45.33 -92.00 89.40
C ALA A 495 -45.80 -93.46 89.50
N ILE A 496 -45.17 -94.39 88.76
CA ILE A 496 -45.43 -95.83 88.85
C ILE A 496 -45.12 -96.35 90.26
N GLU A 497 -43.97 -95.99 90.83
CA GLU A 497 -43.57 -96.47 92.15
C GLU A 497 -44.41 -95.82 93.28
N ALA A 498 -44.82 -94.56 93.11
CA ALA A 498 -45.76 -93.89 94.00
C ALA A 498 -47.16 -94.56 93.99
N ALA A 499 -47.65 -94.98 92.81
CA ALA A 499 -48.88 -95.76 92.70
C ALA A 499 -48.76 -97.15 93.35
N ARG A 500 -47.56 -97.76 93.31
CA ARG A 500 -47.24 -99.05 93.93
C ARG A 500 -47.23 -99.00 95.46
N ALA A 501 -46.91 -97.85 96.05
CA ALA A 501 -46.87 -97.61 97.50
C ALA A 501 -48.25 -97.33 98.15
N GLY A 502 -49.32 -97.23 97.37
CA GLY A 502 -50.69 -97.03 97.87
C GLY A 502 -50.89 -95.68 98.59
N GLU A 503 -51.64 -95.65 99.70
CA GLU A 503 -51.96 -94.42 100.45
C GLU A 503 -50.72 -93.65 100.96
N GLN A 504 -49.58 -94.31 101.17
CA GLN A 504 -48.33 -93.65 101.60
C GLN A 504 -47.60 -92.90 100.47
N GLY A 505 -47.90 -93.21 99.19
CA GLY A 505 -47.25 -92.63 98.02
C GLY A 505 -47.96 -91.41 97.43
N ARG A 506 -49.11 -91.02 97.99
CA ARG A 506 -50.04 -90.06 97.35
C ARG A 506 -49.46 -88.65 97.18
N GLY A 507 -48.65 -88.18 98.13
CA GLY A 507 -47.93 -86.90 98.01
C GLY A 507 -46.81 -86.93 96.97
N PHE A 508 -46.11 -88.07 96.84
CA PHE A 508 -45.07 -88.28 95.82
C PHE A 508 -45.66 -88.41 94.41
N ALA A 509 -46.84 -89.03 94.27
CA ALA A 509 -47.53 -89.14 92.99
C ALA A 509 -47.87 -87.76 92.39
N VAL A 510 -48.36 -86.83 93.21
CA VAL A 510 -48.68 -85.46 92.75
C VAL A 510 -47.43 -84.72 92.28
N VAL A 511 -46.31 -84.84 93.01
CA VAL A 511 -45.04 -84.22 92.60
C VAL A 511 -44.50 -84.87 91.32
N ALA A 512 -44.60 -86.21 91.19
CA ALA A 512 -44.17 -86.92 89.99
C ALA A 512 -44.99 -86.52 88.76
N ASP A 513 -46.32 -86.39 88.88
CA ASP A 513 -47.18 -85.92 87.79
C ASP A 513 -46.91 -84.45 87.42
N GLU A 514 -46.59 -83.59 88.39
CA GLU A 514 -46.23 -82.18 88.14
C GLU A 514 -44.87 -82.08 87.42
N VAL A 515 -43.87 -82.87 87.84
CA VAL A 515 -42.57 -82.96 87.16
C VAL A 515 -42.73 -83.52 85.75
N ARG A 516 -43.60 -84.51 85.56
CA ARG A 516 -43.91 -85.09 84.24
C ARG A 516 -44.56 -84.05 83.32
N SER A 517 -45.54 -83.30 83.84
CA SER A 517 -46.20 -82.20 83.14
C SER A 517 -45.21 -81.10 82.75
N LEU A 518 -44.30 -80.73 83.65
CA LEU A 518 -43.26 -79.75 83.38
C LEU A 518 -42.24 -80.23 82.34
N ALA A 519 -41.85 -81.50 82.39
CA ALA A 519 -40.98 -82.12 81.41
C ALA A 519 -41.63 -82.17 80.01
N GLN A 520 -42.92 -82.54 79.92
CA GLN A 520 -43.68 -82.48 78.65
C GLN A 520 -43.78 -81.06 78.11
N LYS A 521 -44.11 -80.06 78.95
CA LYS A 521 -44.12 -78.64 78.54
C LYS A 521 -42.75 -78.17 78.06
N THR A 522 -41.67 -78.59 78.73
CA THR A 522 -40.30 -78.25 78.32
C THR A 522 -40.00 -78.84 76.94
N GLN A 523 -40.41 -80.08 76.70
CA GLN A 523 -40.22 -80.78 75.42
C GLN A 523 -41.00 -80.11 74.29
N GLU A 524 -42.25 -79.72 74.56
CA GLU A 524 -43.13 -78.99 73.64
C GLU A 524 -42.55 -77.59 73.31
N SER A 525 -42.07 -76.85 74.31
CA SER A 525 -41.40 -75.57 74.09
C SER A 525 -40.07 -75.71 73.34
N THR A 526 -39.26 -76.75 73.59
CA THR A 526 -38.05 -76.96 72.77
C THR A 526 -38.38 -77.27 71.32
N LEU A 527 -39.47 -77.98 71.03
CA LEU A 527 -39.96 -78.23 69.68
C LEU A 527 -40.40 -76.94 68.97
N GLU A 528 -41.09 -76.04 69.69
CA GLU A 528 -41.45 -74.73 69.15
C GLU A 528 -40.21 -73.87 68.86
N ILE A 529 -39.19 -73.89 69.74
CA ILE A 529 -37.94 -73.15 69.51
C ILE A 529 -37.14 -73.80 68.36
N GLU A 530 -37.11 -75.12 68.25
CA GLU A 530 -36.48 -75.87 67.14
C GLU A 530 -37.05 -75.39 65.79
N GLN A 531 -38.38 -75.29 65.65
CA GLN A 531 -39.03 -74.75 64.45
C GLN A 531 -38.67 -73.28 64.17
N LEU A 532 -38.55 -72.45 65.21
CA LEU A 532 -38.10 -71.05 65.06
C LEU A 532 -36.65 -70.98 64.59
N ILE A 533 -35.77 -71.85 65.10
CA ILE A 533 -34.37 -71.93 64.68
C ILE A 533 -34.24 -72.44 63.25
N ASP A 534 -35.00 -73.46 62.84
CA ASP A 534 -35.04 -73.92 61.44
C ASP A 534 -35.46 -72.79 60.49
N THR A 535 -36.51 -72.05 60.86
CA THR A 535 -36.97 -70.90 60.08
C THR A 535 -35.90 -69.80 60.02
N LEU A 536 -35.18 -69.56 61.12
CA LEU A 536 -34.13 -68.55 61.20
C LEU A 536 -32.89 -68.96 60.40
N GLN A 537 -32.52 -70.24 60.39
CA GLN A 537 -31.46 -70.78 59.54
C GLN A 537 -31.83 -70.67 58.06
N SER A 538 -33.07 -71.02 57.68
CA SER A 538 -33.56 -70.87 56.30
C SER A 538 -33.49 -69.40 55.84
N HIS A 539 -33.96 -68.46 56.68
CA HIS A 539 -33.87 -67.03 56.35
C HIS A 539 -32.42 -66.53 56.28
N ALA A 540 -31.51 -67.07 57.10
CA ALA A 540 -30.10 -66.73 57.01
C ALA A 540 -29.49 -67.23 55.69
N ASP A 541 -29.88 -68.41 55.22
CA ASP A 541 -29.45 -68.95 53.91
C ASP A 541 -29.97 -68.14 52.74
N ASP A 542 -31.25 -67.76 52.76
CA ASP A 542 -31.85 -66.89 51.75
C ASP A 542 -31.13 -65.52 51.70
N ALA A 543 -30.75 -65.00 52.87
CA ALA A 543 -30.04 -63.73 52.97
C ALA A 543 -28.59 -63.83 52.47
N VAL A 544 -27.86 -64.93 52.74
CA VAL A 544 -26.52 -65.19 52.15
C VAL A 544 -26.63 -65.29 50.62
N SER A 545 -27.60 -66.06 50.11
CA SER A 545 -27.80 -66.19 48.65
C SER A 545 -28.09 -64.84 47.99
N SER A 546 -28.89 -64.00 48.66
CA SER A 546 -29.16 -62.63 48.19
C SER A 546 -27.91 -61.75 48.20
N MET A 547 -27.03 -61.88 49.22
CA MET A 547 -25.76 -61.15 49.28
C MET A 547 -24.80 -61.58 48.17
N ASP A 548 -24.70 -62.87 47.85
CA ASP A 548 -23.91 -63.36 46.73
C ASP A 548 -24.43 -62.82 45.38
N SER A 549 -25.75 -62.81 45.19
CA SER A 549 -26.37 -62.21 44.00
C SER A 549 -26.08 -60.72 43.87
N ASN A 550 -26.12 -59.99 44.99
CA ASN A 550 -25.75 -58.57 45.04
C ASN A 550 -24.27 -58.38 44.68
N LYS A 551 -23.36 -59.23 45.16
CA LYS A 551 -21.92 -59.17 44.84
C LYS A 551 -21.67 -59.31 43.34
N VAL A 552 -22.36 -60.24 42.68
CA VAL A 552 -22.31 -60.39 41.20
C VAL A 552 -22.85 -59.13 40.50
N SER A 553 -23.97 -58.60 40.96
CA SER A 553 -24.61 -57.41 40.38
C SER A 553 -23.72 -56.16 40.49
N VAL A 554 -23.07 -55.97 41.64
CA VAL A 554 -22.14 -54.85 41.87
C VAL A 554 -20.87 -55.00 41.04
N SER A 555 -20.35 -56.22 40.86
CA SER A 555 -19.22 -56.47 39.96
C SER A 555 -19.55 -56.11 38.50
N ALA A 556 -20.73 -56.51 38.01
CA ALA A 556 -21.20 -56.12 36.68
C ALA A 556 -21.40 -54.60 36.54
N LEU A 557 -21.81 -53.92 37.61
CA LEU A 557 -21.94 -52.46 37.65
C LEU A 557 -20.57 -51.76 37.58
N ALA A 558 -19.55 -52.31 38.25
CA ALA A 558 -18.18 -51.82 38.19
C ALA A 558 -17.62 -51.89 36.77
N GLU A 559 -17.84 -53.01 36.06
CA GLU A 559 -17.42 -53.19 34.67
C GLU A 559 -18.08 -52.16 33.73
N LYS A 560 -19.40 -51.96 33.86
CA LYS A 560 -20.12 -50.95 33.07
C LYS A 560 -19.62 -49.52 33.34
N THR A 561 -19.29 -49.20 34.58
CA THR A 561 -18.72 -47.89 34.95
C THR A 561 -17.34 -47.70 34.34
N SER A 562 -16.53 -48.77 34.25
CA SER A 562 -15.24 -48.74 33.56
C SER A 562 -15.38 -48.44 32.07
N LEU A 563 -16.30 -49.12 31.38
CA LEU A 563 -16.60 -48.87 29.95
C LEU A 563 -17.11 -47.44 29.71
N ALA A 564 -17.93 -46.91 30.61
CA ALA A 564 -18.38 -45.52 30.56
C ALA A 564 -17.20 -44.53 30.70
N THR A 565 -16.25 -44.83 31.59
CA THR A 565 -15.02 -44.03 31.78
C THR A 565 -14.18 -44.00 30.50
N GLU A 566 -13.98 -45.16 29.86
CA GLU A 566 -13.23 -45.26 28.60
C GLU A 566 -13.92 -44.46 27.47
N SER A 567 -15.26 -44.56 27.39
CA SER A 567 -16.05 -43.81 26.42
C SER A 567 -15.91 -42.29 26.61
N LEU A 568 -15.98 -41.81 27.85
CA LEU A 568 -15.78 -40.39 28.15
C LEU A 568 -14.36 -39.92 27.80
N ASN A 569 -13.33 -40.71 28.08
CA ASN A 569 -11.95 -40.40 27.69
C ASN A 569 -11.79 -40.31 26.16
N SER A 570 -12.46 -41.19 25.41
CA SER A 570 -12.49 -41.14 23.94
C SER A 570 -13.15 -39.85 23.46
N ILE A 571 -14.28 -39.44 24.05
CA ILE A 571 -14.96 -38.19 23.72
C ILE A 571 -14.06 -36.98 24.02
N THR A 572 -13.35 -36.95 25.17
CA THR A 572 -12.39 -35.89 25.48
C THR A 572 -11.32 -35.76 24.38
N SER A 573 -10.78 -36.88 23.90
CA SER A 573 -9.79 -36.88 22.81
C SER A 573 -10.37 -36.25 21.53
N VAL A 574 -11.57 -36.65 21.13
CA VAL A 574 -12.26 -36.11 19.94
C VAL A 574 -12.53 -34.61 20.08
N VAL A 575 -13.00 -34.16 21.23
CA VAL A 575 -13.26 -32.73 21.50
C VAL A 575 -11.96 -31.91 21.46
N SER A 576 -10.86 -32.47 21.97
CA SER A 576 -9.53 -31.85 21.86
C SER A 576 -9.10 -31.71 20.40
N SER A 577 -9.29 -32.74 19.57
CA SER A 577 -9.00 -32.66 18.13
C SER A 577 -9.87 -31.64 17.40
N ILE A 578 -11.15 -31.49 17.77
CA ILE A 578 -12.03 -30.44 17.21
C ILE A 578 -11.49 -29.05 17.55
N THR A 579 -11.02 -28.86 18.79
CA THR A 579 -10.45 -27.58 19.24
C THR A 579 -9.20 -27.22 18.43
N GLU A 580 -8.31 -28.19 18.20
CA GLU A 580 -7.13 -28.01 17.36
C GLU A 580 -7.49 -27.70 15.89
N MET A 581 -8.48 -28.41 15.34
CA MET A 581 -8.96 -28.19 13.97
C MET A 581 -9.57 -26.79 13.81
N ASN A 582 -10.33 -26.31 14.79
CA ASN A 582 -10.86 -24.95 14.80
C ASN A 582 -9.73 -23.90 14.84
N ALA A 583 -8.66 -24.14 15.60
CA ALA A 583 -7.51 -23.23 15.60
C ALA A 583 -6.86 -23.15 14.21
N GLN A 584 -6.70 -24.29 13.52
CA GLN A 584 -6.17 -24.31 12.14
C GLN A 584 -7.10 -23.60 11.15
N ILE A 585 -8.41 -23.79 11.25
CA ILE A 585 -9.38 -23.12 10.38
C ILE A 585 -9.36 -21.61 10.63
N ALA A 586 -9.23 -21.16 11.88
CA ALA A 586 -9.13 -19.74 12.21
C ALA A 586 -7.89 -19.11 11.56
N THR A 587 -6.73 -19.76 11.66
CA THR A 587 -5.50 -19.30 10.97
C THR A 587 -5.68 -19.27 9.45
N ALA A 588 -6.29 -20.32 8.86
CA ALA A 588 -6.56 -20.34 7.43
C ALA A 588 -7.54 -19.24 6.98
N ALA A 589 -8.53 -18.89 7.81
CA ALA A 589 -9.46 -17.80 7.54
C ALA A 589 -8.76 -16.43 7.62
N GLU A 590 -7.82 -16.23 8.55
CA GLU A 590 -6.98 -15.03 8.60
C GLU A 590 -6.10 -14.91 7.34
N GLU A 591 -5.43 -16.00 6.95
CA GLU A 591 -4.64 -16.04 5.72
C GLU A 591 -5.49 -15.73 4.47
N GLN A 592 -6.69 -16.31 4.37
CA GLN A 592 -7.63 -16.00 3.30
C GLN A 592 -8.06 -14.54 3.31
N SER A 593 -8.25 -13.91 4.48
CA SER A 593 -8.58 -12.49 4.56
C SER A 593 -7.48 -11.61 3.94
N TYR A 594 -6.21 -11.94 4.18
CA TYR A 594 -5.08 -11.23 3.56
C TYR A 594 -5.06 -11.40 2.04
N VAL A 595 -5.26 -12.62 1.56
CA VAL A 595 -5.31 -12.90 0.11
C VAL A 595 -6.46 -12.14 -0.55
N VAL A 596 -7.64 -12.11 0.08
CA VAL A 596 -8.81 -11.38 -0.45
C VAL A 596 -8.53 -9.89 -0.54
N GLU A 597 -7.87 -9.29 0.45
CA GLU A 597 -7.49 -7.88 0.43
C GLU A 597 -6.47 -7.57 -0.68
N GLU A 598 -5.49 -8.45 -0.88
CA GLU A 598 -4.53 -8.34 -1.98
C GLU A 598 -5.21 -8.43 -3.35
N VAL A 599 -6.11 -9.40 -3.54
CA VAL A 599 -6.86 -9.56 -4.79
C VAL A 599 -7.77 -8.34 -5.03
N ASN A 600 -8.39 -7.79 -3.98
CA ASN A 600 -9.19 -6.56 -4.09
C ASN A 600 -8.36 -5.36 -4.58
N ASN A 601 -7.15 -5.18 -4.05
CA ASN A 601 -6.23 -4.15 -4.51
C ASN A 601 -5.80 -4.37 -5.97
N ASN A 602 -5.55 -5.63 -6.37
CA ASN A 602 -5.21 -5.96 -7.75
C ASN A 602 -6.36 -5.65 -8.72
N VAL A 603 -7.60 -5.96 -8.35
CA VAL A 603 -8.79 -5.63 -9.14
C VAL A 603 -8.97 -4.12 -9.29
N HIS A 604 -8.74 -3.35 -8.22
CA HIS A 604 -8.76 -1.89 -8.29
C HIS A 604 -7.69 -1.35 -9.25
N ASN A 605 -6.47 -1.88 -9.21
CA ASN A 605 -5.40 -1.51 -10.14
C ASN A 605 -5.76 -1.85 -11.60
N ILE A 606 -6.39 -3.01 -11.86
CA ILE A 606 -6.86 -3.39 -13.20
C ILE A 606 -7.92 -2.41 -13.71
N GLN A 607 -8.82 -1.94 -12.83
CA GLN A 607 -9.82 -0.93 -13.19
C GLN A 607 -9.17 0.38 -13.63
N ILE A 608 -8.19 0.89 -12.86
CA ILE A 608 -7.43 2.12 -13.21
C ILE A 608 -6.71 1.95 -14.56
N ILE A 609 -6.06 0.80 -14.77
CA ILE A 609 -5.37 0.50 -16.05
C ILE A 609 -6.38 0.49 -17.21
N SER A 610 -7.57 -0.06 -17.00
CA SER A 610 -8.62 -0.09 -18.01
C SER A 610 -9.12 1.31 -18.38
N GLU A 611 -9.28 2.20 -17.40
CA GLU A 611 -9.64 3.62 -17.62
C GLU A 611 -8.54 4.39 -18.38
N ASN A 612 -7.28 4.16 -18.03
CA ASN A 612 -6.14 4.73 -18.75
C ASN A 612 -6.08 4.24 -20.21
N ASN A 613 -6.31 2.94 -20.43
CA ASN A 613 -6.36 2.36 -21.77
C ASN A 613 -7.54 2.90 -22.60
N ALA A 614 -8.69 3.15 -21.98
CA ALA A 614 -9.83 3.80 -22.64
C ALA A 614 -9.46 5.22 -23.11
N THR A 615 -8.81 5.99 -22.23
CA THR A 615 -8.34 7.35 -22.54
C THR A 615 -7.30 7.33 -23.67
N ALA A 616 -6.32 6.42 -23.60
CA ALA A 616 -5.31 6.26 -24.64
C ALA A 616 -5.92 5.87 -25.99
N SER A 617 -6.89 4.95 -26.00
CA SER A 617 -7.62 4.56 -27.22
C SER A 617 -8.38 5.74 -27.82
N GLN A 618 -8.96 6.61 -26.99
CA GLN A 618 -9.63 7.82 -27.45
C GLN A 618 -8.64 8.83 -28.07
N GLN A 619 -7.46 8.99 -27.48
CA GLN A 619 -6.39 9.84 -28.03
C GLN A 619 -5.86 9.30 -29.36
N ILE A 620 -5.64 7.99 -29.47
CA ILE A 620 -5.22 7.34 -30.73
C ILE A 620 -6.28 7.56 -31.81
N SER A 621 -7.57 7.38 -31.48
CA SER A 621 -8.67 7.63 -32.40
C SER A 621 -8.68 9.08 -32.93
N GLN A 622 -8.48 10.06 -32.04
CA GLN A 622 -8.37 11.46 -32.44
C GLN A 622 -7.18 11.73 -33.35
N ALA A 623 -5.98 11.29 -32.95
CA ALA A 623 -4.76 11.47 -33.75
C ALA A 623 -4.89 10.82 -35.14
N ASN A 624 -5.55 9.67 -35.20
CA ASN A 624 -5.76 8.95 -36.44
C ASN A 624 -6.76 9.66 -37.38
N ASN A 625 -7.79 10.31 -36.84
CA ASN A 625 -8.66 11.19 -37.63
C ASN A 625 -7.88 12.39 -38.22
N GLU A 626 -6.95 12.96 -37.46
CA GLU A 626 -6.08 14.05 -37.95
C GLU A 626 -5.12 13.56 -39.06
N ILE A 627 -4.57 12.35 -38.93
CA ILE A 627 -3.73 11.73 -39.98
C ILE A 627 -4.56 11.48 -41.25
N ALA A 628 -5.78 10.96 -41.11
CA ALA A 628 -6.66 10.72 -42.26
C ALA A 628 -7.01 12.04 -42.99
N ASP A 629 -7.31 13.11 -42.25
CA ASP A 629 -7.56 14.44 -42.83
C ASP A 629 -6.31 15.03 -43.51
N LEU A 630 -5.13 14.90 -42.89
CA LEU A 630 -3.87 15.37 -43.47
C LEU A 630 -3.51 14.60 -44.74
N SER A 631 -3.70 13.28 -44.73
CA SER A 631 -3.48 12.42 -45.89
C SER A 631 -4.42 12.81 -47.05
N ALA A 632 -5.71 13.07 -46.75
CA ALA A 632 -6.66 13.54 -47.75
C ALA A 632 -6.23 14.91 -48.34
N LYS A 633 -5.79 15.86 -47.50
CA LYS A 633 -5.27 17.17 -47.95
C LYS A 633 -4.01 17.02 -48.82
N LEU A 634 -3.06 16.17 -48.43
CA LEU A 634 -1.84 15.90 -49.21
C LEU A 634 -2.18 15.28 -50.57
N LYS A 635 -3.12 14.33 -50.61
CA LYS A 635 -3.61 13.71 -51.85
C LYS A 635 -4.16 14.76 -52.80
N ILE A 636 -4.95 15.72 -52.32
CA ILE A 636 -5.48 16.83 -53.12
C ILE A 636 -4.35 17.71 -53.69
N GLN A 637 -3.34 18.05 -52.87
CA GLN A 637 -2.20 18.87 -53.31
C GLN A 637 -1.38 18.16 -54.39
N VAL A 638 -1.15 16.85 -54.24
CA VAL A 638 -0.41 16.03 -55.20
C VAL A 638 -1.19 15.87 -56.51
N MET A 639 -2.51 15.70 -56.46
CA MET A 639 -3.38 15.62 -57.65
C MET A 639 -3.39 16.88 -58.52
N ARG A 640 -2.90 18.02 -58.01
CA ARG A 640 -2.72 19.25 -58.80
C ARG A 640 -1.65 19.10 -59.88
N PHE A 641 -0.69 18.19 -59.69
CA PHE A 641 0.39 17.93 -60.64
C PHE A 641 0.00 16.84 -61.64
N GLN A 642 0.16 17.11 -62.94
CA GLN A 642 0.01 16.11 -63.99
C GLN A 642 1.34 15.39 -64.19
N VAL A 643 1.36 14.11 -63.83
CA VAL A 643 2.50 13.20 -64.00
C VAL A 643 2.16 12.16 -65.08
N SER A 644 3.18 11.57 -65.72
CA SER A 644 2.97 10.63 -66.84
C SER A 644 2.59 9.22 -66.43
#